data_AF-A0A521CUI5-F1
#
_entry.id   AF-A0A521CUI5-F1
#
_cell.length_a   1.000
_cell.length_b   1.000
_cell.length_c   1.000
_cell.angle_alpha   90.00
_cell.angle_beta   90.00
_cell.angle_gamma   90.00
#
_symmetry.space_group_name_H-M   'P 1'
#
loop_
_entity.id
_entity.type
_entity.pdbx_description
1 polymer ?
#
loop_
_entity_poly.entity_id
_entity_poly.type
_entity_poly.pdbx_seq_one_letter_code
_entity_poly.pdbx_strand_id
1 'polypeptide(L)'
;MKKTIISLVILIAGMGQLYAQQQQINFGDSSRPVPSVSSLATYANTPISNATGLTDISFPLLGLPTYNSSMSLNVGLSYNPMNVSQYEPASQAGTGWSVFAGGVISRSITFDIDEMYDDTTNGNYVKNNFDDIYYYNLPGISGKFKFIRNSTTNTFELINLSSNKVKIEYTRTSNTATLILDSFTITDANGIKYFFNDYSRSNQERNIYSPGGKVYKSAYFLSQIKDANNVELANFTYQKDIKYKNGSTTIVYQTCKLKSITSPGFGKIEFDYLYDSALDGGMNDPYELQKISLKDNYNHMISGYNFEYISFGYNYSPSGNPLNIEYKRSLTKLKKLDKNGSVSQTTEFEYGDSAAASSPGMSPSSLCDNLYPSFTPKVVQGILKRVITPSKGVIEYNFESNQYYKDRSEPNYVNSILNGNSFIDEEVQYLAPFKDLYYNTKQATNYTFTIPGTQPKKVYLVFGVDELFPAPPYWDSNTPTYVDYVIKNGNEFIYGNACGSSQYAVREYDLSPGNYTFMVTGSGGKGLANFFGIEHIAQPFPNKVTGAGIRIGSINYYNSKTETTPVKTTKFDYSSFSDSQASSGVLFYPESAVNADSYPLYKNVKITEGDNSNGHVKYYYKNPDDYPKNGDYWPYYSLTSGGLLGKKEMYDAQNKLLVSEENNYTFEEIPGAQDYQLWSNNTLTSKTAWLKKSSVTSTSYFDNGQSMEEKSETNFNVFNLGIASTKKVVDGNTVEQFYTYPETGYANLSNAHILDAPVIAEEKNDGKTASKAETKYDNASSTLPTSVVTTNIIDGTTKTTMKFDLYDEKGNLLQFTSSVGIPTAIVYGYDKTQPIAKIEGATYAQVSPYIQAIVDASIADAQNPDNESALLTALDNFRKTAALKDFQITTITYDPLIGMTTTTPPNGIRAIYKYDANNRLQKIVDMNGVTLKEYQYNYKN
;
A
#
# COMPACT_ATOMS: atom_id res chain seq x y z
N MET A 1 -68.69 -30.17 -6.96
CA MET A 1 -67.33 -30.08 -6.36
C MET A 1 -66.28 -29.72 -7.42
N LYS A 2 -66.42 -28.57 -8.10
CA LYS A 2 -65.58 -28.15 -9.23
C LYS A 2 -65.13 -26.67 -9.15
N LYS A 3 -65.11 -26.07 -7.95
CA LYS A 3 -64.71 -24.66 -7.76
C LYS A 3 -63.68 -24.42 -6.64
N THR A 4 -63.15 -25.46 -6.00
CA THR A 4 -62.23 -25.31 -4.85
C THR A 4 -60.79 -25.75 -5.11
N ILE A 5 -60.46 -26.24 -6.31
CA ILE A 5 -59.11 -26.73 -6.65
C ILE A 5 -58.31 -25.73 -7.51
N ILE A 6 -58.97 -24.75 -8.14
CA ILE A 6 -58.30 -23.76 -9.02
C ILE A 6 -57.65 -22.61 -8.23
N SER A 7 -58.11 -22.32 -7.00
CA SER A 7 -57.49 -21.29 -6.14
C SER A 7 -56.22 -21.75 -5.43
N LEU A 8 -55.94 -23.05 -5.34
CA LEU A 8 -54.72 -23.56 -4.69
C LEU A 8 -53.51 -23.61 -5.66
N VAL A 9 -53.76 -23.75 -6.96
CA VAL A 9 -52.70 -23.82 -7.98
C VAL A 9 -52.18 -22.43 -8.36
N ILE A 10 -53.01 -21.39 -8.28
CA ILE A 10 -52.58 -20.00 -8.52
C ILE A 10 -51.80 -19.42 -7.33
N LEU A 11 -52.00 -19.94 -6.10
CA LEU A 11 -51.18 -19.55 -4.95
C LEU A 11 -49.78 -20.21 -4.95
N ILE A 12 -49.61 -21.33 -5.66
CA ILE A 12 -48.32 -22.05 -5.78
C ILE A 12 -47.51 -21.53 -6.98
N ALA A 13 -48.15 -21.05 -8.04
CA ALA A 13 -47.48 -20.42 -9.19
C ALA A 13 -47.10 -18.94 -8.95
N GLY A 14 -47.65 -18.29 -7.93
CA GLY A 14 -47.30 -16.91 -7.52
C GLY A 14 -46.14 -16.79 -6.52
N MET A 15 -45.55 -17.91 -6.09
CA MET A 15 -44.42 -17.94 -5.13
C MET A 15 -43.08 -18.35 -5.77
N GLY A 16 -43.02 -18.46 -7.10
CA GLY A 16 -41.80 -18.82 -7.85
C GLY A 16 -40.82 -17.68 -8.12
N GLN A 17 -41.11 -16.46 -7.67
CA GLN A 17 -40.13 -15.39 -7.54
C GLN A 17 -39.85 -15.14 -6.06
N LEU A 18 -39.31 -16.17 -5.40
CA LEU A 18 -38.38 -15.89 -4.31
C LEU A 18 -37.24 -15.12 -4.96
N TYR A 19 -37.21 -13.80 -4.76
CA TYR A 19 -35.96 -13.07 -4.79
C TYR A 19 -34.98 -13.92 -3.97
N ALA A 20 -34.00 -14.53 -4.61
CA ALA A 20 -32.84 -15.00 -3.89
C ALA A 20 -32.35 -13.78 -3.13
N GLN A 21 -32.56 -13.75 -1.81
CA GLN A 21 -31.98 -12.71 -0.98
C GLN A 21 -30.48 -12.83 -1.20
N GLN A 22 -29.92 -11.86 -1.91
CA GLN A 22 -28.49 -11.74 -2.10
C GLN A 22 -27.87 -11.84 -0.70
N GLN A 23 -27.03 -12.86 -0.49
CA GLN A 23 -26.41 -13.10 0.80
C GLN A 23 -25.61 -11.85 1.17
N GLN A 24 -26.04 -11.14 2.20
CA GLN A 24 -25.39 -9.92 2.66
C GLN A 24 -23.94 -10.23 3.06
N ILE A 25 -22.96 -9.48 2.55
CA ILE A 25 -21.55 -9.68 2.89
C ILE A 25 -21.33 -9.24 4.34
N ASN A 26 -20.87 -10.16 5.19
CA ASN A 26 -20.42 -9.88 6.53
C ASN A 26 -18.89 -9.88 6.56
N PHE A 27 -18.29 -8.69 6.67
CA PHE A 27 -16.82 -8.58 6.76
C PHE A 27 -16.23 -9.26 7.99
N GLY A 28 -17.02 -9.50 9.05
CA GLY A 28 -16.54 -10.25 10.22
C GLY A 28 -16.13 -11.70 9.91
N ASP A 29 -16.60 -12.25 8.78
CA ASP A 29 -16.23 -13.58 8.26
C ASP A 29 -15.03 -13.53 7.29
N SER A 30 -14.51 -12.33 6.97
CA SER A 30 -13.32 -12.12 6.14
C SER A 30 -12.03 -12.17 6.99
N SER A 31 -10.92 -12.55 6.36
CA SER A 31 -9.59 -12.46 6.98
C SER A 31 -9.18 -11.03 7.30
N ARG A 32 -9.77 -10.04 6.62
CA ARG A 32 -9.52 -8.60 6.81
C ARG A 32 -10.84 -7.88 7.08
N PRO A 33 -11.33 -7.89 8.33
CA PRO A 33 -12.71 -7.54 8.65
C PRO A 33 -13.06 -6.05 8.62
N VAL A 34 -12.09 -5.15 8.41
CA VAL A 34 -12.33 -3.70 8.39
C VAL A 34 -11.91 -3.12 7.03
N PRO A 35 -12.86 -2.86 6.11
CA PRO A 35 -12.56 -2.38 4.75
C PRO A 35 -11.64 -1.16 4.69
N SER A 36 -11.85 -0.16 5.55
CA SER A 36 -11.05 1.06 5.57
C SER A 36 -9.56 0.86 5.87
N VAL A 37 -9.17 -0.28 6.43
CA VAL A 37 -7.78 -0.58 6.82
C VAL A 37 -7.28 -1.95 6.35
N SER A 38 -8.07 -2.70 5.58
CA SER A 38 -7.68 -4.02 5.03
C SER A 38 -6.41 -3.93 4.19
N SER A 39 -6.30 -2.85 3.40
CA SER A 39 -5.15 -2.55 2.54
C SER A 39 -3.81 -2.50 3.25
N LEU A 40 -3.75 -2.25 4.58
CA LEU A 40 -2.50 -2.11 5.32
C LEU A 40 -1.63 -3.37 5.24
N ALA A 41 -2.25 -4.55 5.26
CA ALA A 41 -1.55 -5.81 5.10
C ALA A 41 -0.91 -5.95 3.72
N THR A 42 -1.55 -5.42 2.66
CA THR A 42 -0.99 -5.40 1.30
C THR A 42 0.28 -4.57 1.24
N TYR A 43 0.28 -3.35 1.80
CA TYR A 43 1.47 -2.50 1.84
C TYR A 43 2.63 -3.11 2.66
N ALA A 44 2.31 -3.86 3.71
CA ALA A 44 3.31 -4.51 4.55
C ALA A 44 3.92 -5.78 3.92
N ASN A 45 3.13 -6.54 3.14
CA ASN A 45 3.55 -7.84 2.64
C ASN A 45 4.03 -7.84 1.18
N THR A 46 3.60 -6.87 0.38
CA THR A 46 4.03 -6.71 -1.01
C THR A 46 4.43 -5.26 -1.23
N PRO A 47 5.67 -4.89 -0.89
CA PRO A 47 6.12 -3.51 -0.98
C PRO A 47 6.17 -3.03 -2.43
N ILE A 48 5.95 -1.74 -2.62
CA ILE A 48 6.02 -1.09 -3.92
C ILE A 48 7.49 -1.06 -4.37
N SER A 49 7.78 -1.74 -5.48
CA SER A 49 9.13 -1.84 -6.05
C SER A 49 9.04 -2.20 -7.52
N ASN A 50 10.03 -1.79 -8.32
CA ASN A 50 10.17 -2.29 -9.69
C ASN A 50 10.30 -3.82 -9.71
N ALA A 51 10.91 -4.41 -8.67
CA ALA A 51 11.06 -5.86 -8.53
C ALA A 51 9.72 -6.58 -8.30
N THR A 52 8.72 -5.93 -7.72
CA THR A 52 7.35 -6.47 -7.57
C THR A 52 6.45 -6.10 -8.74
N GLY A 53 6.95 -5.31 -9.70
CA GLY A 53 6.15 -4.80 -10.82
C GLY A 53 5.16 -3.69 -10.43
N LEU A 54 5.29 -3.11 -9.24
CA LEU A 54 4.41 -2.07 -8.71
C LEU A 54 5.10 -0.70 -8.75
N THR A 55 4.30 0.36 -8.93
CA THR A 55 4.78 1.76 -8.95
C THR A 55 4.08 2.57 -7.88
N ASP A 56 4.77 3.55 -7.29
CA ASP A 56 4.20 4.41 -6.24
C ASP A 56 3.29 5.49 -6.85
N ILE A 57 2.04 5.49 -6.41
CA ILE A 57 1.03 6.46 -6.81
C ILE A 57 0.44 7.05 -5.53
N SER A 58 1.05 8.13 -5.05
CA SER A 58 0.69 8.77 -3.79
C SER A 58 0.58 10.29 -3.90
N PHE A 59 -0.32 10.87 -3.10
CA PHE A 59 -0.62 12.30 -3.04
C PHE A 59 -0.54 12.76 -1.59
N PRO A 60 0.48 13.56 -1.21
CA PRO A 60 0.46 14.24 0.09
C PRO A 60 -0.65 15.29 0.08
N LEU A 61 -1.50 15.30 1.11
CA LEU A 61 -2.66 16.19 1.16
C LEU A 61 -2.44 17.33 2.16
N LEU A 62 -2.44 17.01 3.45
CA LEU A 62 -2.39 17.98 4.55
C LEU A 62 -1.29 17.58 5.54
N GLY A 63 -0.74 18.56 6.25
CA GLY A 63 0.20 18.35 7.35
C GLY A 63 -0.14 19.28 8.50
N LEU A 64 -0.10 18.76 9.72
CA LEU A 64 -0.33 19.52 10.95
C LEU A 64 0.89 19.37 11.86
N PRO A 65 1.64 20.46 12.14
CA PRO A 65 2.79 20.44 13.04
C PRO A 65 2.41 20.09 14.48
N THR A 66 3.42 19.77 15.29
CA THR A 66 3.28 19.55 16.74
C THR A 66 4.40 20.26 17.50
N TYR A 67 4.32 20.28 18.84
CA TYR A 67 5.40 20.82 19.69
C TYR A 67 6.72 20.04 19.57
N ASN A 68 6.71 18.83 19.02
CA ASN A 68 7.92 18.11 18.67
C ASN A 68 8.23 18.35 17.18
N SER A 69 9.28 19.12 16.90
CA SER A 69 9.66 19.50 15.52
C SER A 69 10.04 18.32 14.63
N SER A 70 10.38 17.17 15.22
CA SER A 70 10.70 15.95 14.48
C SER A 70 9.43 15.19 14.02
N MET A 71 8.23 15.64 14.42
CA MET A 71 6.98 14.98 14.10
C MET A 71 5.93 15.95 13.51
N SER A 72 5.41 15.58 12.34
CA SER A 72 4.25 16.22 11.71
C SER A 72 3.15 15.18 11.48
N LEU A 73 1.91 15.58 11.71
CA LEU A 73 0.71 14.76 11.51
C LEU A 73 0.28 14.92 10.05
N ASN A 74 0.80 14.05 9.20
CA ASN A 74 0.56 14.11 7.75
C ASN A 74 -0.65 13.24 7.36
N VAL A 75 -1.40 13.71 6.36
CA VAL A 75 -2.48 12.98 5.70
C VAL A 75 -2.09 12.77 4.24
N GLY A 76 -2.07 11.51 3.82
CA GLY A 76 -1.74 11.12 2.45
C GLY A 76 -2.78 10.21 1.84
N LEU A 77 -2.93 10.27 0.52
CA LEU A 77 -3.74 9.36 -0.28
C LEU A 77 -2.80 8.50 -1.13
N SER A 78 -2.91 7.18 -1.06
CA SER A 78 -2.05 6.26 -1.82
C SER A 78 -2.89 5.21 -2.53
N TYR A 79 -2.48 4.85 -3.73
CA TYR A 79 -3.12 3.84 -4.55
C TYR A 79 -2.21 2.62 -4.67
N ASN A 80 -2.74 1.44 -4.37
CA ASN A 80 -2.08 0.18 -4.61
C ASN A 80 -3.01 -0.72 -5.44
N PRO A 81 -2.59 -1.10 -6.65
CA PRO A 81 -3.49 -1.80 -7.56
C PRO A 81 -3.79 -3.25 -7.13
N MET A 82 -3.02 -3.82 -6.19
CA MET A 82 -3.35 -5.11 -5.57
C MET A 82 -4.65 -5.04 -4.76
N ASN A 83 -5.08 -3.84 -4.33
CA ASN A 83 -6.33 -3.62 -3.59
C ASN A 83 -7.53 -3.36 -4.53
N VAL A 84 -7.44 -3.69 -5.82
CA VAL A 84 -8.55 -3.64 -6.78
C VAL A 84 -9.24 -5.00 -6.93
N SER A 85 -8.61 -6.06 -6.45
CA SER A 85 -9.08 -7.45 -6.53
C SER A 85 -10.57 -7.61 -6.18
N GLN A 86 -11.23 -8.60 -6.79
CA GLN A 86 -12.62 -8.95 -6.49
C GLN A 86 -12.84 -9.24 -5.00
N TYR A 87 -11.82 -9.76 -4.30
CA TYR A 87 -11.89 -10.11 -2.88
C TYR A 87 -11.54 -8.97 -1.92
N GLU A 88 -11.13 -7.80 -2.42
CA GLU A 88 -10.80 -6.63 -1.61
C GLU A 88 -11.94 -5.59 -1.69
N PRO A 89 -12.53 -5.17 -0.55
CA PRO A 89 -13.57 -4.16 -0.57
C PRO A 89 -13.00 -2.77 -0.88
N ALA A 90 -13.79 -1.91 -1.52
CA ALA A 90 -13.43 -0.50 -1.67
C ALA A 90 -13.41 0.19 -0.31
N SER A 91 -12.38 0.99 -0.05
CA SER A 91 -12.27 1.78 1.19
C SER A 91 -13.23 2.99 1.16
N GLN A 92 -13.19 3.79 2.22
CA GLN A 92 -13.83 5.10 2.29
C GLN A 92 -13.38 6.08 1.18
N ALA A 93 -12.22 5.82 0.57
CA ALA A 93 -11.65 6.61 -0.52
C ALA A 93 -11.75 5.90 -1.89
N GLY A 94 -12.47 4.78 -1.97
CA GLY A 94 -12.69 4.03 -3.21
C GLY A 94 -11.71 2.87 -3.43
N THR A 95 -11.99 2.08 -4.47
CA THR A 95 -11.22 0.89 -4.84
C THR A 95 -9.76 1.22 -5.12
N GLY A 96 -8.84 0.43 -4.58
CA GLY A 96 -7.40 0.62 -4.70
C GLY A 96 -6.79 1.75 -3.86
N TRP A 97 -7.61 2.69 -3.36
CA TRP A 97 -7.16 3.87 -2.61
C TRP A 97 -7.19 3.67 -1.10
N SER A 98 -6.17 4.20 -0.42
CA SER A 98 -6.05 4.22 1.03
C SER A 98 -5.72 5.64 1.50
N VAL A 99 -6.44 6.13 2.51
CA VAL A 99 -6.10 7.39 3.19
C VAL A 99 -5.29 7.05 4.45
N PHE A 100 -4.03 7.42 4.45
CA PHE A 100 -3.14 7.30 5.60
C PHE A 100 -3.22 8.58 6.42
N ALA A 101 -3.91 8.49 7.56
CA ALA A 101 -4.09 9.57 8.51
C ALA A 101 -4.11 9.01 9.93
N GLY A 102 -3.26 9.53 10.81
CA GLY A 102 -3.14 9.04 12.18
C GLY A 102 -2.44 7.69 12.28
N GLY A 103 -3.00 6.77 13.08
CA GLY A 103 -2.44 5.44 13.26
C GLY A 103 -3.49 4.38 13.57
N VAL A 104 -3.24 3.16 13.14
CA VAL A 104 -4.13 2.01 13.33
C VAL A 104 -3.33 0.73 13.52
N ILE A 105 -3.86 -0.19 14.32
CA ILE A 105 -3.47 -1.59 14.38
C ILE A 105 -4.62 -2.41 13.79
N SER A 106 -4.43 -2.94 12.58
CA SER A 106 -5.40 -3.81 11.89
C SER A 106 -5.11 -5.27 12.20
N ARG A 107 -6.13 -6.03 12.62
CA ARG A 107 -6.03 -7.47 12.86
C ARG A 107 -6.38 -8.22 11.57
N SER A 108 -5.49 -9.10 11.13
CA SER A 108 -5.76 -10.07 10.07
C SER A 108 -6.01 -11.43 10.71
N ILE A 109 -7.18 -12.00 10.45
CA ILE A 109 -7.59 -13.28 11.02
C ILE A 109 -6.97 -14.43 10.23
N THR A 110 -6.36 -15.35 10.96
CA THR A 110 -5.73 -16.56 10.43
C THR A 110 -6.47 -17.78 10.98
N PHE A 111 -7.10 -18.54 10.10
CA PHE A 111 -8.00 -19.66 10.42
C PHE A 111 -9.29 -19.24 11.14
N ASP A 112 -9.24 -18.93 12.43
CA ASP A 112 -10.42 -18.59 13.24
C ASP A 112 -10.06 -17.58 14.34
N ILE A 113 -11.06 -16.85 14.85
CA ILE A 113 -10.83 -15.87 15.92
C ILE A 113 -10.55 -16.53 17.27
N ASP A 114 -9.59 -15.96 18.02
CA ASP A 114 -9.21 -16.43 19.35
C ASP A 114 -10.38 -16.41 20.35
N GLU A 115 -11.27 -15.42 20.22
CA GLU A 115 -12.44 -15.21 21.08
C GLU A 115 -13.47 -16.33 21.01
N MET A 116 -13.38 -17.24 20.03
CA MET A 116 -14.22 -18.45 19.97
C MET A 116 -13.96 -19.40 21.16
N TYR A 117 -12.80 -19.27 21.82
CA TYR A 117 -12.33 -20.14 22.90
C TYR A 117 -12.20 -19.42 24.25
N ASP A 118 -13.04 -18.40 24.48
CA ASP A 118 -12.97 -17.55 25.67
C ASP A 118 -13.73 -18.07 26.91
N ASP A 119 -14.35 -19.25 26.82
CA ASP A 119 -15.10 -19.87 27.91
C ASP A 119 -14.67 -21.33 28.12
N THR A 120 -14.03 -21.61 29.27
CA THR A 120 -13.57 -22.96 29.62
C THR A 120 -14.70 -23.96 29.89
N THR A 121 -15.93 -23.48 30.10
CA THR A 121 -17.11 -24.33 30.35
C THR A 121 -17.76 -24.81 29.06
N ASN A 122 -17.40 -24.21 27.92
CA ASN A 122 -17.88 -24.64 26.61
C ASN A 122 -17.29 -26.01 26.25
N GLY A 123 -18.14 -26.95 25.83
CA GLY A 123 -17.72 -28.31 25.45
C GLY A 123 -16.74 -28.37 24.28
N ASN A 124 -16.63 -27.31 23.48
CA ASN A 124 -15.68 -27.18 22.38
C ASN A 124 -14.41 -26.37 22.73
N TYR A 125 -14.25 -25.99 24.01
CA TYR A 125 -13.08 -25.25 24.44
C TYR A 125 -11.81 -26.06 24.21
N VAL A 126 -10.87 -25.44 23.50
CA VAL A 126 -9.49 -25.90 23.39
C VAL A 126 -8.57 -24.73 23.63
N LYS A 127 -7.33 -25.02 24.03
CA LYS A 127 -6.29 -24.00 24.05
C LYS A 127 -5.85 -23.71 22.62
N ASN A 128 -6.53 -22.76 21.97
CA ASN A 128 -6.25 -22.34 20.60
C ASN A 128 -4.86 -21.73 20.44
N ASN A 129 -4.34 -21.82 19.22
CA ASN A 129 -3.14 -21.10 18.79
C ASN A 129 -3.50 -19.65 18.45
N PHE A 130 -2.52 -18.76 18.61
CA PHE A 130 -2.64 -17.34 18.28
C PHE A 130 -1.94 -17.10 16.93
N ASP A 131 -2.71 -17.28 15.86
CA ASP A 131 -2.18 -17.26 14.50
C ASP A 131 -2.43 -15.93 13.78
N ASP A 132 -3.23 -15.05 14.40
CA ASP A 132 -3.56 -13.73 13.89
C ASP A 132 -2.35 -12.79 13.82
N ILE A 133 -2.35 -11.94 12.80
CA ILE A 133 -1.31 -10.92 12.60
C ILE A 133 -1.90 -9.54 12.85
N TYR A 134 -1.16 -8.72 13.58
CA TYR A 134 -1.49 -7.35 13.84
C TYR A 134 -0.57 -6.45 13.02
N TYR A 135 -1.12 -5.77 12.03
CA TYR A 135 -0.40 -4.79 11.20
C TYR A 135 -0.61 -3.41 11.80
N TYR A 136 0.47 -2.70 12.11
CA TYR A 136 0.40 -1.34 12.63
C TYR A 136 0.94 -0.31 11.64
N ASN A 137 0.31 0.84 11.61
CA ASN A 137 0.77 2.05 10.94
C ASN A 137 0.78 3.19 11.96
N LEU A 138 1.91 3.87 12.05
CA LEU A 138 2.17 5.06 12.85
C LEU A 138 2.66 6.16 11.89
N PRO A 139 2.61 7.44 12.29
CA PRO A 139 3.33 8.50 11.59
C PRO A 139 4.79 8.11 11.34
N GLY A 140 5.16 7.81 10.09
CA GLY A 140 6.52 7.48 9.67
C GLY A 140 7.01 6.04 9.94
N ILE A 141 6.26 5.20 10.66
CA ILE A 141 6.69 3.83 11.02
C ILE A 141 5.55 2.85 10.76
N SER A 142 5.84 1.69 10.18
CA SER A 142 4.87 0.61 10.01
C SER A 142 5.50 -0.74 10.27
N GLY A 143 4.68 -1.73 10.56
CA GLY A 143 5.14 -3.09 10.79
C GLY A 143 4.00 -4.03 11.14
N LYS A 144 4.38 -5.22 11.59
CA LYS A 144 3.51 -6.29 12.05
C LYS A 144 4.08 -7.02 13.26
N PHE A 145 3.20 -7.55 14.09
CA PHE A 145 3.51 -8.41 15.23
C PHE A 145 2.44 -9.49 15.40
N LYS A 146 2.73 -10.50 16.22
CA LYS A 146 1.76 -11.54 16.60
C LYS A 146 1.89 -11.91 18.06
N PHE A 147 0.94 -12.70 18.56
CA PHE A 147 1.05 -13.35 19.85
C PHE A 147 1.37 -14.83 19.67
N ILE A 148 2.05 -15.44 20.63
CA ILE A 148 2.20 -16.88 20.74
C ILE A 148 1.69 -17.33 22.10
N ARG A 149 0.89 -18.41 22.11
CA ARG A 149 0.41 -19.05 23.33
C ARG A 149 1.27 -20.27 23.65
N ASN A 150 1.77 -20.34 24.87
CA ASN A 150 2.27 -21.60 25.42
C ASN A 150 1.08 -22.41 25.96
N SER A 151 0.70 -23.48 25.25
CA SER A 151 -0.46 -24.30 25.60
C SER A 151 -0.31 -25.05 26.92
N THR A 152 0.92 -25.32 27.39
CA THR A 152 1.18 -25.97 28.67
C THR A 152 0.93 -25.01 29.84
N THR A 153 1.60 -23.86 29.84
CA THR A 153 1.53 -22.87 30.95
C THR A 153 0.38 -21.88 30.82
N ASN A 154 -0.28 -21.83 29.66
CA ASN A 154 -1.30 -20.83 29.31
C ASN A 154 -0.80 -19.38 29.37
N THR A 155 0.48 -19.17 29.04
CA THR A 155 1.09 -17.84 28.96
C THR A 155 1.12 -17.33 27.51
N PHE A 156 1.14 -16.02 27.34
CA PHE A 156 1.10 -15.36 26.03
C PHE A 156 2.30 -14.44 25.89
N GLU A 157 2.96 -14.51 24.75
CA GLU A 157 4.12 -13.69 24.41
C GLU A 157 3.84 -12.88 23.15
N LEU A 158 4.25 -11.61 23.13
CA LEU A 158 4.18 -10.76 21.94
C LEU A 158 5.50 -10.86 21.19
N ILE A 159 5.43 -11.09 19.88
CA ILE A 159 6.60 -11.17 19.00
C ILE A 159 6.50 -10.08 17.94
N ASN A 160 7.46 -9.15 17.95
CA ASN A 160 7.61 -8.17 16.87
C ASN A 160 8.26 -8.86 15.65
N LEU A 161 7.52 -8.87 14.53
CA LEU A 161 7.95 -9.50 13.28
C LEU A 161 8.62 -8.50 12.34
N SER A 162 8.77 -7.24 12.77
CA SER A 162 9.31 -6.15 11.96
C SER A 162 10.74 -5.80 12.35
N SER A 163 11.53 -5.35 11.37
CA SER A 163 12.90 -4.88 11.60
C SER A 163 12.91 -3.45 12.17
N ASN A 164 12.41 -3.28 13.39
CA ASN A 164 12.44 -2.03 14.13
C ASN A 164 12.46 -2.28 15.65
N LYS A 165 12.81 -1.25 16.43
CA LYS A 165 12.96 -1.33 17.89
C LYS A 165 11.81 -0.66 18.63
N VAL A 166 10.59 -0.74 18.10
CA VAL A 166 9.42 -0.23 18.83
C VAL A 166 9.13 -1.08 20.06
N LYS A 167 8.72 -0.45 21.16
CA LYS A 167 8.22 -1.13 22.35
C LYS A 167 6.70 -1.23 22.25
N ILE A 168 6.15 -2.45 22.28
CA ILE A 168 4.70 -2.69 22.17
C ILE A 168 4.18 -3.20 23.51
N GLU A 169 3.34 -2.39 24.14
CA GLU A 169 2.65 -2.69 25.40
C GLU A 169 1.15 -2.84 25.14
N TYR A 170 0.48 -3.67 25.93
CA TYR A 170 -0.94 -3.93 25.77
C TYR A 170 -1.64 -4.14 27.12
N THR A 171 -2.93 -3.84 27.14
CA THR A 171 -3.83 -4.22 28.25
C THR A 171 -4.76 -5.35 27.80
N ARG A 172 -5.32 -6.11 28.74
CA ARG A 172 -6.18 -7.25 28.46
C ARG A 172 -7.27 -7.39 29.50
N THR A 173 -8.35 -8.07 29.12
CA THR A 173 -9.41 -8.45 30.05
C THR A 173 -8.90 -9.47 31.08
N SER A 174 -9.66 -9.68 32.15
CA SER A 174 -9.39 -10.71 33.16
C SER A 174 -9.72 -12.14 32.69
N ASN A 175 -9.99 -12.36 31.41
CA ASN A 175 -10.27 -13.69 30.87
C ASN A 175 -9.05 -14.62 31.04
N THR A 176 -9.29 -15.80 31.60
CA THR A 176 -8.28 -16.83 31.87
C THR A 176 -8.30 -17.97 30.85
N ALA A 177 -9.36 -18.09 30.06
CA ALA A 177 -9.52 -19.09 29.00
C ALA A 177 -8.64 -18.77 27.79
N THR A 178 -8.62 -17.49 27.37
CA THR A 178 -7.81 -16.99 26.25
C THR A 178 -7.37 -15.54 26.47
N LEU A 179 -6.52 -15.01 25.61
CA LEU A 179 -6.10 -13.60 25.64
C LEU A 179 -7.10 -12.75 24.85
N ILE A 180 -7.72 -11.77 25.52
CA ILE A 180 -8.60 -10.78 24.89
C ILE A 180 -8.03 -9.39 25.17
N LEU A 181 -7.69 -8.67 24.12
CA LEU A 181 -6.90 -7.45 24.16
C LEU A 181 -7.78 -6.20 24.32
N ASP A 182 -7.37 -5.28 25.19
CA ASP A 182 -8.13 -4.07 25.50
C ASP A 182 -7.68 -2.82 24.78
N SER A 183 -6.39 -2.52 24.87
CA SER A 183 -5.73 -1.38 24.23
C SER A 183 -4.25 -1.65 24.01
N PHE A 184 -3.59 -0.80 23.23
CA PHE A 184 -2.14 -0.84 23.02
C PHE A 184 -1.48 0.49 23.31
N THR A 185 -0.22 0.46 23.72
CA THR A 185 0.70 1.60 23.68
C THR A 185 1.95 1.19 22.92
N ILE A 186 2.25 1.87 21.83
CA ILE A 186 3.50 1.67 21.09
C ILE A 186 4.42 2.85 21.40
N THR A 187 5.68 2.58 21.73
CA THR A 187 6.71 3.62 21.89
C THR A 187 7.78 3.43 20.82
N ASP A 188 8.04 4.45 20.00
CA ASP A 188 9.10 4.40 18.98
C ASP A 188 10.49 4.68 19.58
N ALA A 189 11.54 4.47 18.79
CA ALA A 189 12.93 4.64 19.21
C ALA A 189 13.32 6.12 19.47
N ASN A 190 12.42 7.09 19.27
CA ASN A 190 12.58 8.48 19.70
C ASN A 190 11.81 8.78 20.99
N GLY A 191 11.24 7.76 21.64
CA GLY A 191 10.47 7.88 22.88
C GLY A 191 9.05 8.44 22.69
N ILE A 192 8.56 8.57 21.45
CA ILE A 192 7.19 9.03 21.18
C ILE A 192 6.23 7.87 21.44
N LYS A 193 5.19 8.15 22.23
CA LYS A 193 4.17 7.19 22.68
C LYS A 193 2.88 7.37 21.90
N TYR A 194 2.38 6.28 21.34
CA TYR A 194 1.17 6.18 20.54
C TYR A 194 0.14 5.31 21.30
N PHE A 195 -0.97 5.91 21.72
CA PHE A 195 -1.98 5.24 22.55
C PHE A 195 -3.19 4.80 21.70
N PHE A 196 -3.53 3.52 21.73
CA PHE A 196 -4.62 2.92 20.95
C PHE A 196 -5.76 2.47 21.86
N ASN A 197 -6.63 3.41 22.25
CA ASN A 197 -7.73 3.14 23.18
C ASN A 197 -9.10 2.95 22.50
N ASP A 198 -9.20 3.28 21.20
CA ASP A 198 -10.41 3.10 20.40
C ASP A 198 -10.31 1.84 19.52
N TYR A 199 -11.44 1.28 19.11
CA TYR A 199 -11.46 0.04 18.32
C TYR A 199 -12.72 -0.13 17.49
N SER A 200 -12.60 -0.89 16.40
CA SER A 200 -13.73 -1.49 15.67
C SER A 200 -14.04 -2.88 16.20
N ARG A 201 -15.29 -3.30 16.09
CA ARG A 201 -15.72 -4.68 16.41
C ARG A 201 -16.35 -5.32 15.19
N SER A 202 -16.16 -6.63 15.05
CA SER A 202 -16.82 -7.43 14.01
C SER A 202 -17.43 -8.67 14.65
N ASN A 203 -18.36 -9.30 13.96
CA ASN A 203 -19.00 -10.53 14.40
C ASN A 203 -18.76 -11.62 13.36
N GLN A 204 -18.18 -12.74 13.78
CA GLN A 204 -17.99 -13.91 12.94
C GLN A 204 -19.06 -14.96 13.23
N GLU A 205 -19.76 -15.43 12.20
CA GLU A 205 -20.86 -16.38 12.32
C GLU A 205 -20.45 -17.80 11.90
N ARG A 206 -20.40 -18.73 12.85
CA ARG A 206 -20.35 -20.18 12.55
C ARG A 206 -21.73 -20.81 12.74
N ASN A 207 -22.33 -21.25 11.63
CA ASN A 207 -23.71 -21.75 11.52
C ASN A 207 -24.11 -22.92 12.44
N ILE A 208 -23.21 -23.56 13.20
CA ILE A 208 -23.53 -24.76 14.00
C ILE A 208 -23.16 -24.66 15.49
N TYR A 209 -22.24 -23.76 15.89
CA TYR A 209 -21.64 -23.79 17.24
C TYR A 209 -21.79 -22.49 18.04
N SER A 210 -22.19 -21.39 17.40
CA SER A 210 -22.44 -20.10 18.06
C SER A 210 -23.64 -19.42 17.41
N PRO A 211 -24.88 -19.77 17.79
CA PRO A 211 -26.08 -19.13 17.25
C PRO A 211 -26.06 -17.63 17.63
N GLY A 212 -25.86 -16.77 16.63
CA GLY A 212 -25.64 -15.32 16.82
C GLY A 212 -24.22 -14.85 16.51
N GLY A 213 -23.25 -15.75 16.35
CA GLY A 213 -21.85 -15.43 16.08
C GLY A 213 -21.09 -14.90 17.30
N LYS A 214 -19.78 -14.68 17.14
CA LYS A 214 -18.88 -14.20 18.19
C LYS A 214 -18.32 -12.84 17.82
N VAL A 215 -18.47 -11.88 18.74
CA VAL A 215 -17.96 -10.51 18.59
C VAL A 215 -16.52 -10.42 19.08
N TYR A 216 -15.66 -9.79 18.28
CA TYR A 216 -14.25 -9.57 18.59
C TYR A 216 -13.81 -8.17 18.16
N LYS A 217 -12.65 -7.71 18.65
CA LYS A 217 -12.05 -6.44 18.22
C LYS A 217 -11.23 -6.68 16.95
N SER A 218 -11.61 -6.00 15.89
CA SER A 218 -11.06 -6.20 14.54
C SER A 218 -9.97 -5.20 14.17
N ALA A 219 -9.94 -4.04 14.80
CA ALA A 219 -8.87 -3.05 14.66
C ALA A 219 -8.82 -2.13 15.90
N TYR A 220 -7.65 -1.57 16.19
CA TYR A 220 -7.42 -0.60 17.27
C TYR A 220 -6.94 0.72 16.67
N PHE A 221 -7.52 1.82 17.09
CA PHE A 221 -7.31 3.14 16.51
C PHE A 221 -6.59 4.05 17.49
N LEU A 222 -5.63 4.82 16.96
CA LEU A 222 -4.82 5.76 17.72
C LEU A 222 -5.70 6.86 18.30
N SER A 223 -5.67 7.05 19.62
CA SER A 223 -6.45 8.08 20.33
C SER A 223 -5.61 9.28 20.75
N GLN A 224 -4.30 9.10 20.99
CA GLN A 224 -3.41 10.14 21.50
C GLN A 224 -1.94 9.87 21.13
N ILE A 225 -1.15 10.94 20.95
CA ILE A 225 0.31 10.91 20.86
C ILE A 225 0.94 11.81 21.92
N LYS A 226 1.97 11.31 22.61
CA LYS A 226 2.80 12.08 23.54
C LYS A 226 4.27 11.90 23.25
N ASP A 227 5.08 12.91 23.53
CA ASP A 227 6.54 12.78 23.48
C ASP A 227 7.10 12.01 24.69
N ALA A 228 8.42 11.87 24.72
CA ALA A 228 9.16 11.25 25.81
C ALA A 228 8.92 11.94 27.18
N ASN A 229 8.75 13.26 27.20
CA ASN A 229 8.50 14.08 28.39
C ASN A 229 7.00 14.16 28.78
N ASN A 230 6.12 13.39 28.12
CA ASN A 230 4.66 13.40 28.29
C ASN A 230 3.95 14.66 27.80
N VAL A 231 4.60 15.51 26.99
CA VAL A 231 3.95 16.60 26.28
C VAL A 231 2.98 16.00 25.27
N GLU A 232 1.73 16.44 25.32
CA GLU A 232 0.69 16.03 24.38
C GLU A 232 0.94 16.65 23.00
N LEU A 233 1.12 15.79 21.99
CA LEU A 233 1.43 16.20 20.63
C LEU A 233 0.20 16.15 19.71
N ALA A 234 -0.69 15.19 19.94
CA ALA A 234 -1.91 15.01 19.15
C ALA A 234 -3.01 14.26 19.91
N ASN A 235 -4.27 14.59 19.61
CA ASN A 235 -5.44 13.77 19.96
C ASN A 235 -6.28 13.45 18.72
N PHE A 236 -6.97 12.31 18.78
CA PHE A 236 -7.76 11.79 17.68
C PHE A 236 -9.17 11.54 18.18
N THR A 237 -10.17 11.96 17.42
CA THR A 237 -11.58 11.67 17.72
C THR A 237 -12.19 10.84 16.60
N TYR A 238 -13.13 9.96 16.97
CA TYR A 238 -13.74 9.03 16.04
C TYR A 238 -15.27 9.11 16.10
N GLN A 239 -15.90 9.02 14.94
CA GLN A 239 -17.31 8.66 14.82
C GLN A 239 -17.43 7.15 14.96
N LYS A 240 -18.31 6.69 15.87
CA LYS A 240 -18.52 5.28 16.19
C LYS A 240 -19.97 4.91 15.91
N ASP A 241 -20.17 4.00 14.97
CA ASP A 241 -21.50 3.54 14.57
C ASP A 241 -21.59 2.03 14.74
N ILE A 242 -22.69 1.57 15.34
CA ILE A 242 -22.95 0.15 15.60
C ILE A 242 -24.10 -0.32 14.71
N LYS A 243 -23.85 -1.39 13.96
CA LYS A 243 -24.88 -2.13 13.24
C LYS A 243 -25.30 -3.35 14.05
N TYR A 244 -26.60 -3.51 14.26
CA TYR A 244 -27.19 -4.69 14.90
C TYR A 244 -27.85 -5.59 13.87
N LYS A 245 -27.91 -6.88 14.18
CA LYS A 245 -28.71 -7.84 13.42
C LYS A 245 -30.19 -7.46 13.52
N ASN A 246 -30.94 -7.73 12.45
CA ASN A 246 -32.35 -7.36 12.40
C ASN A 246 -33.14 -8.05 13.53
N GLY A 247 -33.85 -7.26 14.35
CA GLY A 247 -34.62 -7.76 15.49
C GLY A 247 -33.80 -8.33 16.66
N SER A 248 -32.49 -8.06 16.75
CA SER A 248 -31.60 -8.58 17.80
C SER A 248 -30.71 -7.49 18.41
N THR A 249 -30.19 -7.73 19.62
CA THR A 249 -29.14 -6.90 20.27
C THR A 249 -27.73 -7.33 19.89
N THR A 250 -27.59 -8.36 19.06
CA THR A 250 -26.30 -8.86 18.56
C THR A 250 -25.72 -7.89 17.53
N ILE A 251 -24.48 -7.46 17.76
CA ILE A 251 -23.73 -6.60 16.84
C ILE A 251 -23.36 -7.38 15.58
N VAL A 252 -23.47 -6.76 14.41
CA VAL A 252 -22.84 -7.24 13.16
C VAL A 252 -21.43 -6.65 13.09
N TYR A 253 -21.32 -5.33 13.19
CA TYR A 253 -20.06 -4.62 13.30
C TYR A 253 -20.23 -3.30 14.08
N GLN A 254 -19.11 -2.79 14.59
CA GLN A 254 -18.95 -1.43 15.07
C GLN A 254 -17.79 -0.81 14.29
N THR A 255 -18.04 0.31 13.60
CA THR A 255 -17.00 1.05 12.88
C THR A 255 -16.44 2.18 13.73
N CYS A 256 -15.21 2.58 13.41
CA CYS A 256 -14.51 3.71 14.02
C CYS A 256 -13.92 4.57 12.90
N LYS A 257 -14.57 5.69 12.57
CA LYS A 257 -14.15 6.60 11.48
C LYS A 257 -13.46 7.83 12.05
N LEU A 258 -12.23 8.09 11.64
CA LEU A 258 -11.44 9.22 12.14
C LEU A 258 -12.14 10.54 11.78
N LYS A 259 -12.60 11.28 12.78
CA LYS A 259 -13.34 12.54 12.63
C LYS A 259 -12.46 13.76 12.73
N SER A 260 -11.49 13.75 13.65
CA SER A 260 -10.51 14.84 13.75
C SER A 260 -9.17 14.39 14.28
N ILE A 261 -8.12 15.08 13.84
CA ILE A 261 -6.79 15.08 14.44
C ILE A 261 -6.55 16.50 14.97
N THR A 262 -6.23 16.65 16.25
CA THR A 262 -5.95 17.96 16.86
C THR A 262 -4.53 17.98 17.37
N SER A 263 -3.78 19.03 17.06
CA SER A 263 -2.48 19.31 17.70
C SER A 263 -2.61 20.54 18.59
N PRO A 264 -2.37 20.42 19.92
CA PRO A 264 -2.55 21.52 20.85
C PRO A 264 -1.77 22.77 20.44
N GLY A 265 -2.42 23.94 20.41
CA GLY A 265 -1.81 25.23 20.05
C GLY A 265 -1.66 25.48 18.54
N PHE A 266 -1.66 24.44 17.70
CA PHE A 266 -1.48 24.57 16.25
C PHE A 266 -2.81 24.59 15.49
N GLY A 267 -3.71 23.64 15.77
CA GLY A 267 -4.96 23.51 15.03
C GLY A 267 -5.44 22.07 14.89
N LYS A 268 -6.21 21.82 13.83
CA LYS A 268 -6.83 20.51 13.59
C LYS A 268 -7.03 20.19 12.12
N ILE A 269 -7.09 18.89 11.84
CA ILE A 269 -7.58 18.33 10.57
C ILE A 269 -8.93 17.67 10.86
N GLU A 270 -9.97 18.04 10.11
CA GLU A 270 -11.32 17.47 10.20
C GLU A 270 -11.64 16.62 8.98
N PHE A 271 -12.39 15.54 9.19
CA PHE A 271 -12.80 14.57 8.18
C PHE A 271 -14.33 14.45 8.18
N ASP A 272 -14.95 14.69 7.02
CA ASP A 272 -16.39 14.60 6.83
C ASP A 272 -16.73 13.35 6.02
N TYR A 273 -17.62 12.51 6.56
CA TYR A 273 -18.08 11.29 5.90
C TYR A 273 -19.57 11.36 5.55
N LEU A 274 -19.94 10.67 4.48
CA LEU A 274 -21.33 10.38 4.12
C LEU A 274 -21.59 8.88 4.26
N TYR A 275 -22.61 8.50 5.02
CA TYR A 275 -23.07 7.11 5.11
C TYR A 275 -24.06 6.80 3.99
N ASP A 276 -23.81 5.73 3.24
CA ASP A 276 -24.71 5.19 2.23
C ASP A 276 -25.18 3.78 2.63
N SER A 277 -26.45 3.67 3.04
CA SER A 277 -27.05 2.40 3.44
C SER A 277 -27.20 1.40 2.29
N ALA A 278 -27.20 1.85 1.03
CA ALA A 278 -27.33 0.96 -0.12
C ALA A 278 -26.06 0.13 -0.38
N LEU A 279 -24.92 0.59 0.14
CA LEU A 279 -23.63 -0.10 0.06
C LEU A 279 -23.36 -1.00 1.27
N ASP A 280 -24.22 -0.97 2.28
CA ASP A 280 -24.11 -1.81 3.48
C ASP A 280 -24.30 -3.28 3.10
N GLY A 281 -23.31 -4.12 3.41
CA GLY A 281 -23.31 -5.54 3.04
C GLY A 281 -22.91 -5.85 1.59
N GLY A 282 -22.33 -4.88 0.86
CA GLY A 282 -21.60 -5.10 -0.39
C GLY A 282 -20.08 -4.95 -0.22
N MET A 283 -19.31 -5.08 -1.30
CA MET A 283 -17.84 -4.89 -1.29
C MET A 283 -17.38 -3.42 -1.22
N ASN A 284 -18.05 -2.63 -0.39
CA ASN A 284 -17.68 -1.23 -0.13
C ASN A 284 -17.73 -0.94 1.37
N ASP A 285 -16.86 -0.03 1.79
CA ASP A 285 -17.10 0.72 3.01
C ASP A 285 -18.35 1.61 2.84
N PRO A 286 -19.37 1.49 3.69
CA PRO A 286 -20.59 2.28 3.57
C PRO A 286 -20.36 3.76 3.93
N TYR A 287 -19.21 4.12 4.52
CA TYR A 287 -18.84 5.51 4.77
C TYR A 287 -17.89 6.01 3.69
N GLU A 288 -18.32 7.04 2.97
CA GLU A 288 -17.54 7.73 1.96
C GLU A 288 -16.87 8.96 2.57
N LEU A 289 -15.56 9.15 2.37
CA LEU A 289 -14.87 10.38 2.78
C LEU A 289 -15.20 11.50 1.78
N GLN A 290 -15.95 12.51 2.19
CA GLN A 290 -16.36 13.63 1.33
C GLN A 290 -15.33 14.75 1.32
N LYS A 291 -14.78 15.06 2.50
CA LYS A 291 -13.94 16.25 2.68
C LYS A 291 -12.92 16.05 3.80
N ILE A 292 -11.74 16.65 3.61
CA ILE A 292 -10.77 16.91 4.67
C ILE A 292 -10.45 18.39 4.74
N SER A 293 -10.34 18.95 5.95
CA SER A 293 -10.08 20.38 6.15
C SER A 293 -8.99 20.60 7.20
N LEU A 294 -7.96 21.37 6.86
CA LEU A 294 -6.98 21.90 7.81
C LEU A 294 -7.44 23.26 8.32
N LYS A 295 -7.54 23.38 9.64
CA LYS A 295 -7.88 24.61 10.35
C LYS A 295 -6.81 24.93 11.38
N ASP A 296 -6.60 26.21 11.62
CA ASP A 296 -5.75 26.66 12.74
C ASP A 296 -6.43 26.44 14.10
N ASN A 297 -5.74 26.82 15.17
CA ASN A 297 -6.21 26.72 16.55
C ASN A 297 -7.53 27.49 16.81
N TYR A 298 -7.83 28.48 15.97
CA TYR A 298 -9.00 29.38 16.09
C TYR A 298 -10.12 29.07 15.09
N ASN A 299 -10.03 27.93 14.38
CA ASN A 299 -10.98 27.42 13.39
C ASN A 299 -11.02 28.19 12.06
N HIS A 300 -10.03 29.04 11.76
CA HIS A 300 -9.89 29.60 10.42
C HIS A 300 -9.45 28.50 9.44
N MET A 301 -10.05 28.50 8.25
CA MET A 301 -9.71 27.54 7.21
C MET A 301 -8.34 27.86 6.60
N ILE A 302 -7.44 26.88 6.60
CA ILE A 302 -6.11 27.02 5.99
C ILE A 302 -6.11 26.40 4.60
N SER A 303 -6.57 25.16 4.47
CA SER A 303 -6.71 24.45 3.19
C SER A 303 -7.56 23.20 3.37
N GLY A 304 -7.93 22.53 2.29
CA GLY A 304 -8.66 21.27 2.37
C GLY A 304 -8.73 20.53 1.04
N TYR A 305 -9.43 19.41 1.03
CA TYR A 305 -9.73 18.65 -0.18
C TYR A 305 -11.16 18.12 -0.14
N ASN A 306 -11.86 18.23 -1.27
CA ASN A 306 -13.10 17.49 -1.52
C ASN A 306 -12.79 16.28 -2.41
N PHE A 307 -13.48 15.18 -2.16
CA PHE A 307 -13.39 13.94 -2.92
C PHE A 307 -14.69 13.73 -3.70
N GLU A 308 -14.59 13.30 -4.97
CA GLU A 308 -15.77 12.97 -5.78
C GLU A 308 -15.65 11.57 -6.34
N TYR A 309 -16.73 10.81 -6.26
CA TYR A 309 -16.75 9.39 -6.59
C TYR A 309 -17.81 9.06 -7.62
N ILE A 310 -17.63 7.91 -8.27
CA ILE A 310 -18.67 7.22 -9.02
C ILE A 310 -18.68 5.75 -8.61
N SER A 311 -19.82 5.10 -8.84
CA SER A 311 -19.95 3.66 -8.64
C SER A 311 -19.82 2.96 -9.98
N PHE A 312 -18.85 2.06 -10.11
CA PHE A 312 -18.67 1.23 -11.31
C PHE A 312 -19.19 -0.17 -11.05
N GLY A 313 -19.91 -0.72 -12.02
CA GLY A 313 -20.30 -2.13 -12.04
C GLY A 313 -19.17 -2.98 -12.59
N TYR A 314 -18.83 -4.04 -11.86
CA TYR A 314 -17.78 -5.00 -12.20
C TYR A 314 -18.39 -6.37 -12.49
N ASN A 315 -17.92 -7.01 -13.56
CA ASN A 315 -18.46 -8.28 -14.06
C ASN A 315 -17.81 -9.48 -13.34
N TYR A 316 -17.85 -9.50 -12.01
CA TYR A 316 -17.40 -10.62 -11.20
C TYR A 316 -18.11 -10.65 -9.85
N SER A 317 -18.53 -11.84 -9.41
CA SER A 317 -19.20 -12.07 -8.13
C SER A 317 -18.35 -12.98 -7.23
N PRO A 318 -18.12 -12.60 -5.95
CA PRO A 318 -17.52 -13.49 -4.95
C PRO A 318 -18.30 -14.80 -4.75
N SER A 319 -19.59 -14.81 -5.12
CA SER A 319 -20.46 -16.00 -5.05
C SER A 319 -20.22 -17.01 -6.18
N GLY A 320 -19.26 -16.74 -7.09
CA GLY A 320 -18.99 -17.58 -8.26
C GLY A 320 -20.08 -17.54 -9.33
N ASN A 321 -21.07 -16.65 -9.22
CA ASN A 321 -22.13 -16.49 -10.21
C ASN A 321 -21.78 -15.33 -11.18
N PRO A 322 -21.42 -15.61 -12.44
CA PRO A 322 -21.01 -14.59 -13.41
C PRO A 322 -22.14 -13.65 -13.85
N LEU A 323 -23.39 -13.88 -13.44
CA LEU A 323 -24.55 -13.06 -13.81
C LEU A 323 -24.82 -11.88 -12.84
N ASN A 324 -24.06 -11.75 -11.75
CA ASN A 324 -24.23 -10.65 -10.78
C ASN A 324 -23.14 -9.59 -10.95
N ILE A 325 -23.56 -8.36 -11.27
CA ILE A 325 -22.69 -7.18 -11.30
C ILE A 325 -22.50 -6.68 -9.88
N GLU A 326 -21.25 -6.63 -9.42
CA GLU A 326 -20.90 -6.02 -8.14
C GLU A 326 -20.45 -4.57 -8.36
N TYR A 327 -20.94 -3.66 -7.52
CA TYR A 327 -20.60 -2.24 -7.65
C TYR A 327 -19.52 -1.87 -6.64
N LYS A 328 -18.41 -1.27 -7.08
CA LYS A 328 -17.43 -0.65 -6.16
C LYS A 328 -17.26 0.84 -6.45
N ARG A 329 -17.14 1.63 -5.39
CA ARG A 329 -16.87 3.07 -5.43
C ARG A 329 -15.46 3.31 -5.96
N SER A 330 -15.31 4.28 -6.86
CA SER A 330 -14.02 4.73 -7.38
C SER A 330 -13.90 6.25 -7.31
N LEU A 331 -12.74 6.75 -6.88
CA LEU A 331 -12.44 8.17 -6.74
C LEU A 331 -12.15 8.78 -8.11
N THR A 332 -12.95 9.75 -8.54
CA THR A 332 -12.80 10.41 -9.85
C THR A 332 -12.15 11.77 -9.80
N LYS A 333 -12.32 12.52 -8.69
CA LYS A 333 -11.68 13.82 -8.53
C LYS A 333 -11.23 14.07 -7.10
N LEU A 334 -10.09 14.73 -7.00
CA LEU A 334 -9.57 15.31 -5.77
C LEU A 334 -9.44 16.83 -5.99
N LYS A 335 -10.26 17.61 -5.28
CA LYS A 335 -10.36 19.06 -5.44
C LYS A 335 -9.72 19.77 -4.26
N LYS A 336 -8.58 20.43 -4.48
CA LYS A 336 -7.92 21.23 -3.44
C LYS A 336 -8.72 22.50 -3.18
N LEU A 337 -8.90 22.80 -1.90
CA LEU A 337 -9.54 24.01 -1.39
C LEU A 337 -8.50 24.97 -0.84
N ASP A 338 -8.68 26.26 -1.14
CA ASP A 338 -7.90 27.35 -0.59
C ASP A 338 -8.40 27.79 0.81
N LYS A 339 -7.80 28.83 1.38
CA LYS A 339 -8.18 29.37 2.70
C LYS A 339 -9.62 29.91 2.77
N ASN A 340 -10.23 30.22 1.63
CA ASN A 340 -11.62 30.67 1.53
C ASN A 340 -12.60 29.52 1.27
N GLY A 341 -12.11 28.27 1.23
CA GLY A 341 -12.92 27.10 0.88
C GLY A 341 -13.25 27.00 -0.61
N SER A 342 -12.62 27.80 -1.47
CA SER A 342 -12.83 27.77 -2.91
C SER A 342 -11.91 26.74 -3.57
N VAL A 343 -12.40 26.06 -4.61
CA VAL A 343 -11.60 25.08 -5.36
C VAL A 343 -10.49 25.81 -6.12
N SER A 344 -9.24 25.55 -5.75
CA SER A 344 -8.07 26.14 -6.41
C SER A 344 -7.40 25.22 -7.41
N GLN A 345 -7.52 23.90 -7.22
CA GLN A 345 -6.94 22.88 -8.09
C GLN A 345 -7.86 21.64 -8.16
N THR A 346 -7.82 20.91 -9.27
CA THR A 346 -8.53 19.64 -9.42
C THR A 346 -7.62 18.63 -10.10
N THR A 347 -7.40 17.51 -9.42
CA THR A 347 -6.82 16.30 -10.01
C THR A 347 -7.96 15.36 -10.37
N GLU A 348 -7.93 14.76 -11.55
CA GLU A 348 -8.95 13.80 -12.00
C GLU A 348 -8.33 12.41 -12.18
N PHE A 349 -9.13 11.37 -12.01
CA PHE A 349 -8.73 9.98 -12.10
C PHE A 349 -9.69 9.24 -13.05
N GLU A 350 -9.12 8.48 -13.97
CA GLU A 350 -9.88 7.64 -14.90
C GLU A 350 -9.43 6.18 -14.72
N TYR A 351 -10.37 5.27 -14.88
CA TYR A 351 -10.18 3.83 -14.66
C TYR A 351 -10.44 3.06 -15.95
N GLY A 352 -9.86 1.88 -16.06
CA GLY A 352 -10.07 0.99 -17.19
C GLY A 352 -9.66 -0.43 -16.84
N ASP A 353 -9.43 -1.23 -17.88
CA ASP A 353 -9.00 -2.61 -17.75
C ASP A 353 -7.47 -2.72 -17.94
N SER A 354 -6.86 -3.70 -17.28
CA SER A 354 -5.48 -4.09 -17.58
C SER A 354 -5.40 -4.68 -18.99
N ALA A 355 -4.21 -4.65 -19.59
CA ALA A 355 -3.98 -5.34 -20.84
C ALA A 355 -4.27 -6.85 -20.68
N ALA A 356 -5.00 -7.41 -21.64
CA ALA A 356 -5.21 -8.85 -21.69
C ALA A 356 -3.90 -9.57 -22.01
N ALA A 357 -3.66 -10.68 -21.33
CA ALA A 357 -2.55 -11.56 -21.65
C ALA A 357 -2.66 -12.05 -23.10
N SER A 358 -1.53 -12.11 -23.80
CA SER A 358 -1.47 -12.72 -25.12
C SER A 358 -1.80 -14.20 -25.04
N SER A 359 -2.82 -14.66 -25.77
CA SER A 359 -3.12 -16.09 -25.93
C SER A 359 -2.64 -16.59 -27.30
N PRO A 360 -2.03 -17.78 -27.40
CA PRO A 360 -1.69 -18.39 -28.69
C PRO A 360 -2.94 -18.78 -29.50
N GLY A 361 -4.10 -18.94 -28.85
CA GLY A 361 -5.36 -19.24 -29.52
C GLY A 361 -6.46 -19.66 -28.56
N MET A 362 -7.41 -20.47 -29.06
CA MET A 362 -8.54 -20.97 -28.30
C MET A 362 -8.11 -22.09 -27.35
N SER A 363 -8.65 -22.15 -26.13
CA SER A 363 -8.44 -23.24 -25.17
C SER A 363 -9.69 -24.12 -25.05
N PRO A 364 -9.61 -25.32 -24.45
CA PRO A 364 -10.80 -26.12 -24.13
C PRO A 364 -11.84 -25.37 -23.29
N SER A 365 -11.41 -24.51 -22.36
CA SER A 365 -12.31 -23.66 -21.57
C SER A 365 -13.09 -22.66 -22.43
N SER A 366 -12.55 -22.27 -23.59
CA SER A 366 -13.26 -21.39 -24.53
C SER A 366 -14.46 -22.06 -25.22
N LEU A 367 -14.56 -23.40 -25.16
CA LEU A 367 -15.63 -24.16 -25.80
C LEU A 367 -16.85 -24.37 -24.89
N CYS A 368 -16.72 -24.26 -23.56
CA CYS A 368 -17.80 -24.45 -22.57
C CYS A 368 -17.48 -23.77 -21.22
N ASP A 369 -18.36 -22.88 -20.74
CA ASP A 369 -18.19 -22.16 -19.45
C ASP A 369 -18.27 -23.06 -18.19
N ASN A 370 -18.93 -24.22 -18.25
CA ASN A 370 -19.28 -25.02 -17.06
C ASN A 370 -18.41 -26.27 -16.81
N LEU A 371 -17.53 -26.66 -17.74
CA LEU A 371 -16.74 -27.90 -17.61
C LEU A 371 -15.30 -27.67 -17.13
N TYR A 372 -14.80 -26.45 -17.30
CA TYR A 372 -13.46 -26.07 -16.88
C TYR A 372 -13.57 -24.74 -16.16
N PRO A 373 -13.47 -24.68 -14.81
CA PRO A 373 -13.42 -23.39 -14.13
C PRO A 373 -12.27 -22.61 -14.74
N SER A 374 -12.57 -21.45 -15.34
CA SER A 374 -11.59 -20.56 -15.92
C SER A 374 -10.53 -20.26 -14.86
N PHE A 375 -9.30 -20.73 -15.07
CA PHE A 375 -8.19 -20.34 -14.23
C PHE A 375 -7.87 -18.88 -14.51
N THR A 376 -8.05 -18.06 -13.45
CA THR A 376 -7.67 -16.65 -13.29
C THR A 376 -8.18 -15.66 -14.34
N PRO A 377 -8.99 -14.65 -13.96
CA PRO A 377 -9.22 -13.48 -14.81
C PRO A 377 -7.86 -12.85 -15.14
N LYS A 378 -7.38 -13.01 -16.38
CA LYS A 378 -6.10 -12.43 -16.83
C LYS A 378 -6.18 -10.91 -17.00
N VAL A 379 -7.39 -10.35 -16.96
CA VAL A 379 -7.69 -8.92 -17.03
C VAL A 379 -8.28 -8.47 -15.70
N VAL A 380 -7.62 -7.50 -15.05
CA VAL A 380 -8.16 -6.80 -13.88
C VAL A 380 -8.96 -5.59 -14.38
N GLN A 381 -10.23 -5.52 -14.02
CA GLN A 381 -11.11 -4.38 -14.37
C GLN A 381 -11.05 -3.32 -13.26
N GLY A 382 -11.37 -2.07 -13.61
CA GLY A 382 -11.48 -0.99 -12.62
C GLY A 382 -10.16 -0.49 -12.05
N ILE A 383 -9.06 -0.73 -12.76
CA ILE A 383 -7.74 -0.28 -12.33
C ILE A 383 -7.51 1.17 -12.78
N LEU A 384 -6.82 1.96 -11.95
CA LEU A 384 -6.42 3.33 -12.29
C LEU A 384 -5.65 3.33 -13.61
N LYS A 385 -6.18 4.06 -14.58
CA LYS A 385 -5.66 4.17 -15.94
C LYS A 385 -5.00 5.51 -16.18
N ARG A 386 -5.60 6.62 -15.72
CA ARG A 386 -5.04 7.97 -15.89
C ARG A 386 -5.18 8.82 -14.65
N VAL A 387 -4.16 9.62 -14.38
CA VAL A 387 -4.18 10.76 -13.46
C VAL A 387 -4.04 12.02 -14.30
N ILE A 388 -5.00 12.92 -14.20
CA ILE A 388 -4.97 14.21 -14.88
C ILE A 388 -4.68 15.29 -13.85
N THR A 389 -3.54 15.94 -14.00
CA THR A 389 -3.04 16.93 -13.05
C THR A 389 -3.86 18.22 -13.12
N PRO A 390 -3.75 19.10 -12.12
CA PRO A 390 -4.37 20.43 -12.17
C PRO A 390 -3.96 21.27 -13.39
N SER A 391 -2.78 21.02 -13.95
CA SER A 391 -2.28 21.68 -15.17
C SER A 391 -2.74 21.02 -16.46
N LYS A 392 -3.65 20.02 -16.39
CA LYS A 392 -4.21 19.24 -17.51
C LYS A 392 -3.27 18.20 -18.15
N GLY A 393 -2.02 18.12 -17.71
CA GLY A 393 -1.12 17.01 -18.05
C GLY A 393 -1.71 15.67 -17.61
N VAL A 394 -1.46 14.62 -18.39
CA VAL A 394 -1.99 13.27 -18.16
C VAL A 394 -0.84 12.30 -17.91
N ILE A 395 -0.95 11.55 -16.83
CA ILE A 395 -0.10 10.39 -16.54
C ILE A 395 -0.98 9.15 -16.74
N GLU A 396 -0.64 8.30 -17.70
CA GLU A 396 -1.37 7.09 -18.02
C GLU A 396 -0.57 5.86 -17.61
N TYR A 397 -1.16 5.02 -16.77
CA TYR A 397 -0.58 3.79 -16.25
C TYR A 397 -1.11 2.59 -17.04
N ASN A 398 -0.23 1.89 -17.74
CA ASN A 398 -0.58 0.71 -18.53
C ASN A 398 -0.17 -0.54 -17.78
N PHE A 399 -1.10 -1.09 -17.01
CA PHE A 399 -0.93 -2.35 -16.31
C PHE A 399 -1.18 -3.55 -17.23
N GLU A 400 -0.44 -4.63 -17.00
CA GLU A 400 -0.56 -5.93 -17.68
C GLU A 400 -0.48 -7.08 -16.66
N SER A 401 -0.81 -8.29 -17.10
CA SER A 401 -0.74 -9.48 -16.24
C SER A 401 0.69 -9.80 -15.81
N ASN A 402 0.86 -10.36 -14.61
CA ASN A 402 2.14 -10.84 -14.12
C ASN A 402 2.71 -11.99 -14.96
N GLN A 403 4.04 -12.11 -15.04
CA GLN A 403 4.70 -13.27 -15.64
C GLN A 403 5.86 -13.76 -14.79
N TYR A 404 6.05 -15.07 -14.72
CA TYR A 404 7.17 -15.68 -13.99
C TYR A 404 7.79 -16.82 -14.80
N TYR A 405 9.01 -17.20 -14.40
CA TYR A 405 9.78 -18.25 -15.05
C TYR A 405 9.11 -19.62 -14.86
N LYS A 406 9.01 -20.37 -15.96
CA LYS A 406 8.64 -21.80 -15.96
C LYS A 406 9.52 -22.48 -16.98
N ASP A 407 10.26 -23.49 -16.56
CA ASP A 407 11.11 -24.27 -17.47
C ASP A 407 10.24 -25.10 -18.42
N ARG A 408 10.36 -24.81 -19.71
CA ARG A 408 9.70 -25.52 -20.82
C ARG A 408 10.72 -26.16 -21.78
N SER A 409 11.99 -26.19 -21.39
CA SER A 409 13.07 -26.79 -22.16
C SER A 409 13.28 -28.27 -21.84
N GLU A 410 12.71 -28.75 -20.73
CA GLU A 410 12.77 -30.14 -20.29
C GLU A 410 12.27 -31.11 -21.37
N PRO A 411 13.09 -32.12 -21.80
CA PRO A 411 12.74 -33.01 -22.90
C PRO A 411 11.40 -33.74 -22.72
N ASN A 412 11.08 -34.15 -21.49
CA ASN A 412 9.83 -34.83 -21.17
C ASN A 412 8.62 -33.92 -21.36
N TYR A 413 8.73 -32.65 -20.96
CA TYR A 413 7.70 -31.63 -21.15
C TYR A 413 7.54 -31.30 -22.64
N VAL A 414 8.65 -31.09 -23.35
CA VAL A 414 8.60 -30.82 -24.79
C VAL A 414 7.92 -31.97 -25.55
N ASN A 415 8.25 -33.22 -25.20
CA ASN A 415 7.63 -34.39 -25.81
C ASN A 415 6.13 -34.49 -25.49
N SER A 416 5.69 -34.12 -24.27
CA SER A 416 4.26 -34.14 -23.92
C SER A 416 3.47 -33.06 -24.67
N ILE A 417 4.09 -31.95 -25.08
CA ILE A 417 3.47 -30.94 -25.94
C ILE A 417 3.44 -31.37 -27.42
N LEU A 418 4.55 -31.86 -27.96
CA LEU A 418 4.68 -32.18 -29.39
C LEU A 418 3.93 -33.46 -29.79
N ASN A 419 3.98 -34.49 -28.94
CA ASN A 419 3.51 -35.83 -29.27
C ASN A 419 2.41 -36.33 -28.32
N GLY A 420 2.03 -35.54 -27.30
CA GLY A 420 0.97 -35.90 -26.37
C GLY A 420 -0.44 -35.68 -26.92
N ASN A 421 -1.41 -36.38 -26.34
CA ASN A 421 -2.84 -36.24 -26.64
C ASN A 421 -3.61 -35.48 -25.54
N SER A 422 -2.94 -34.58 -24.82
CA SER A 422 -3.55 -33.81 -23.74
C SER A 422 -3.27 -32.33 -23.89
N PHE A 423 -4.27 -31.50 -23.56
CA PHE A 423 -4.10 -30.05 -23.45
C PHE A 423 -3.60 -29.74 -22.04
N ILE A 424 -2.32 -29.42 -21.90
CA ILE A 424 -1.62 -29.30 -20.61
C ILE A 424 -1.05 -27.91 -20.34
N ASP A 425 -0.89 -27.05 -21.35
CA ASP A 425 -0.30 -25.72 -21.16
C ASP A 425 -0.86 -24.70 -22.16
N GLU A 426 -1.76 -23.83 -21.70
CA GLU A 426 -2.46 -22.82 -22.51
C GLU A 426 -1.57 -21.68 -23.05
N GLU A 427 -0.32 -21.54 -22.58
CA GLU A 427 0.59 -20.51 -23.08
C GLU A 427 1.28 -20.94 -24.38
N VAL A 428 1.29 -22.25 -24.67
CA VAL A 428 1.93 -22.83 -25.87
C VAL A 428 0.95 -23.69 -26.68
N GLN A 429 -0.08 -24.22 -26.00
CA GLN A 429 -1.26 -24.98 -26.38
C GLN A 429 -2.37 -24.14 -27.07
N TYR A 430 -2.90 -24.51 -28.23
CA TYR A 430 -4.20 -23.96 -28.67
C TYR A 430 -5.01 -24.96 -29.48
N LEU A 431 -6.33 -24.75 -29.53
CA LEU A 431 -7.26 -25.50 -30.34
C LEU A 431 -7.37 -24.87 -31.73
N ALA A 432 -7.02 -25.63 -32.76
CA ALA A 432 -7.16 -25.23 -34.14
C ALA A 432 -8.31 -25.99 -34.80
N PRO A 433 -9.29 -25.30 -35.43
CA PRO A 433 -10.30 -25.97 -36.21
C PRO A 433 -9.65 -26.64 -37.42
N PHE A 434 -9.85 -27.94 -37.59
CA PHE A 434 -9.37 -28.67 -38.76
C PHE A 434 -10.50 -29.16 -39.66
N LYS A 435 -11.74 -29.17 -39.17
CA LYS A 435 -12.91 -29.56 -39.98
C LYS A 435 -14.19 -28.91 -39.48
N ASP A 436 -14.90 -28.26 -40.40
CA ASP A 436 -16.27 -27.82 -40.20
C ASP A 436 -17.21 -28.68 -41.05
N LEU A 437 -18.25 -29.22 -40.42
CA LEU A 437 -19.28 -30.02 -41.06
C LEU A 437 -20.65 -29.36 -40.87
N TYR A 438 -21.13 -28.70 -41.92
CA TYR A 438 -22.51 -28.24 -42.01
C TYR A 438 -23.38 -29.42 -42.40
N TYR A 439 -24.07 -30.01 -41.42
CA TYR A 439 -24.92 -31.16 -41.67
C TYR A 439 -26.36 -30.73 -41.95
N ASN A 440 -27.01 -31.45 -42.85
CA ASN A 440 -28.43 -31.36 -43.12
C ASN A 440 -28.94 -32.77 -43.48
N THR A 441 -29.69 -33.40 -42.58
CA THR A 441 -30.12 -34.80 -42.76
C THR A 441 -31.12 -35.00 -43.91
N LYS A 442 -31.69 -33.92 -44.48
CA LYS A 442 -32.47 -33.99 -45.73
C LYS A 442 -31.58 -34.17 -46.97
N GLN A 443 -30.30 -33.81 -46.88
CA GLN A 443 -29.33 -33.92 -47.97
C GLN A 443 -28.45 -35.16 -47.79
N ALA A 444 -27.84 -35.30 -46.61
CA ALA A 444 -26.97 -36.41 -46.27
C ALA A 444 -26.99 -36.66 -44.76
N THR A 445 -26.92 -37.92 -44.36
CA THR A 445 -26.77 -38.33 -42.96
C THR A 445 -25.35 -38.73 -42.60
N ASN A 446 -24.48 -38.97 -43.59
CA ASN A 446 -23.08 -39.37 -43.40
C ASN A 446 -22.14 -38.32 -43.97
N TYR A 447 -21.15 -37.93 -43.18
CA TYR A 447 -20.13 -36.95 -43.52
C TYR A 447 -18.76 -37.53 -43.19
N THR A 448 -17.76 -37.31 -44.03
CA THR A 448 -16.42 -37.86 -43.80
C THR A 448 -15.45 -36.82 -43.30
N PHE A 449 -14.58 -37.20 -42.36
CA PHE A 449 -13.44 -36.41 -41.92
C PHE A 449 -12.22 -37.32 -41.72
N THR A 450 -11.03 -36.73 -41.77
CA THR A 450 -9.77 -37.48 -41.66
C THR A 450 -8.99 -36.94 -40.48
N ILE A 451 -8.44 -37.83 -39.66
CA ILE A 451 -7.46 -37.50 -38.63
C ILE A 451 -6.06 -37.71 -39.21
N PRO A 452 -5.29 -36.64 -39.47
CA PRO A 452 -3.96 -36.75 -40.05
C PRO A 452 -2.91 -37.10 -38.99
N GLY A 453 -1.89 -37.88 -39.36
CA GLY A 453 -0.71 -38.17 -38.52
C GLY A 453 -0.40 -39.66 -38.41
N THR A 454 0.45 -40.01 -37.44
CA THR A 454 0.91 -41.39 -37.18
C THR A 454 0.60 -41.88 -35.76
N GLN A 455 0.05 -41.02 -34.90
CA GLN A 455 -0.30 -41.31 -33.51
C GLN A 455 -1.73 -40.83 -33.19
N PRO A 456 -2.42 -41.42 -32.19
CA PRO A 456 -3.73 -40.96 -31.75
C PRO A 456 -3.72 -39.49 -31.34
N LYS A 457 -4.77 -38.76 -31.73
CA LYS A 457 -4.96 -37.34 -31.43
C LYS A 457 -6.22 -37.12 -30.61
N LYS A 458 -6.15 -36.15 -29.70
CA LYS A 458 -7.33 -35.62 -29.02
C LYS A 458 -8.08 -34.70 -29.97
N VAL A 459 -9.38 -34.94 -30.11
CA VAL A 459 -10.28 -34.18 -30.96
C VAL A 459 -11.42 -33.65 -30.12
N TYR A 460 -11.63 -32.34 -30.20
CA TYR A 460 -12.74 -31.65 -29.56
C TYR A 460 -13.83 -31.43 -30.61
N LEU A 461 -15.01 -31.97 -30.37
CA LEU A 461 -16.18 -31.79 -31.22
C LEU A 461 -17.15 -30.84 -30.53
N VAL A 462 -17.43 -29.73 -31.21
CA VAL A 462 -18.54 -28.84 -30.90
C VAL A 462 -19.69 -29.20 -31.82
N PHE A 463 -20.82 -29.60 -31.25
CA PHE A 463 -22.01 -29.99 -31.98
C PHE A 463 -23.16 -29.00 -31.70
N GLY A 464 -23.55 -28.26 -32.73
CA GLY A 464 -24.67 -27.33 -32.72
C GLY A 464 -25.83 -27.83 -33.57
N VAL A 465 -27.06 -27.50 -33.15
CA VAL A 465 -28.30 -27.83 -33.86
C VAL A 465 -29.03 -26.52 -34.15
N ASP A 466 -29.22 -26.22 -35.44
CA ASP A 466 -29.95 -25.02 -35.88
C ASP A 466 -31.46 -25.30 -36.05
N GLU A 467 -31.80 -26.49 -36.56
CA GLU A 467 -33.18 -26.89 -36.80
C GLU A 467 -33.33 -28.42 -36.65
N LEU A 468 -34.41 -28.86 -35.99
CA LEU A 468 -34.79 -30.26 -35.89
C LEU A 468 -35.75 -30.66 -37.01
N PHE A 469 -35.63 -31.88 -37.52
CA PHE A 469 -36.54 -32.48 -38.50
C PHE A 469 -37.24 -33.72 -37.91
N PRO A 470 -38.55 -33.90 -38.20
CA PRO A 470 -39.48 -32.82 -38.53
C PRO A 470 -39.49 -31.76 -37.39
N ALA A 471 -39.93 -30.53 -37.67
CA ALA A 471 -40.06 -29.54 -36.61
C ALA A 471 -41.02 -30.08 -35.52
N PRO A 472 -40.70 -29.94 -34.22
CA PRO A 472 -41.54 -30.46 -33.16
C PRO A 472 -42.96 -29.86 -33.26
N PRO A 473 -44.04 -30.67 -33.33
CA PRO A 473 -45.39 -30.15 -33.40
C PRO A 473 -45.75 -29.39 -32.11
N TYR A 474 -46.21 -28.13 -32.24
CA TYR A 474 -46.57 -27.24 -31.11
C TYR A 474 -47.57 -27.80 -30.09
N TRP A 475 -48.26 -28.91 -30.42
CA TRP A 475 -49.40 -29.47 -29.70
C TRP A 475 -49.18 -30.90 -29.16
N ASP A 476 -48.03 -31.52 -29.42
CA ASP A 476 -47.69 -32.85 -28.89
C ASP A 476 -46.31 -32.85 -28.23
N SER A 477 -46.30 -32.81 -26.90
CA SER A 477 -45.09 -32.89 -26.08
C SER A 477 -44.50 -34.30 -25.97
N ASN A 478 -45.15 -35.32 -26.58
CA ASN A 478 -44.76 -36.73 -26.45
C ASN A 478 -44.09 -37.31 -27.71
N THR A 479 -43.90 -36.52 -28.78
CA THR A 479 -43.04 -36.91 -29.91
C THR A 479 -41.65 -36.26 -29.77
N PRO A 480 -40.67 -36.95 -29.14
CA PRO A 480 -39.33 -36.40 -28.98
C PRO A 480 -38.64 -36.31 -30.35
N THR A 481 -38.52 -35.11 -30.89
CA THR A 481 -37.60 -34.81 -32.00
C THR A 481 -36.21 -34.54 -31.43
N TYR A 482 -35.21 -35.30 -31.86
CA TYR A 482 -33.85 -35.17 -31.39
C TYR A 482 -32.86 -35.39 -32.54
N VAL A 483 -31.73 -34.73 -32.44
CA VAL A 483 -30.61 -34.89 -33.37
C VAL A 483 -29.44 -35.40 -32.57
N ASP A 484 -28.78 -36.39 -33.12
CA ASP A 484 -27.68 -37.06 -32.46
C ASP A 484 -26.58 -37.39 -33.47
N TYR A 485 -25.46 -37.92 -33.00
CA TYR A 485 -24.39 -38.34 -33.90
C TYR A 485 -23.61 -39.55 -33.41
N VAL A 486 -23.01 -40.23 -34.39
CA VAL A 486 -22.11 -41.35 -34.21
C VAL A 486 -20.86 -41.12 -35.05
N ILE A 487 -19.69 -41.38 -34.48
CA ILE A 487 -18.40 -41.42 -35.19
C ILE A 487 -18.06 -42.89 -35.46
N LYS A 488 -17.83 -43.22 -36.74
CA LYS A 488 -17.46 -44.57 -37.19
C LYS A 488 -16.11 -44.59 -37.90
N ASN A 489 -15.37 -45.69 -37.76
CA ASN A 489 -14.23 -46.01 -38.62
C ASN A 489 -14.63 -47.21 -39.50
N GLY A 490 -14.90 -46.98 -40.79
CA GLY A 490 -15.59 -47.96 -41.62
C GLY A 490 -16.99 -48.29 -41.05
N ASN A 491 -17.24 -49.58 -40.75
CA ASN A 491 -18.49 -50.04 -40.13
C ASN A 491 -18.43 -50.10 -38.59
N GLU A 492 -17.25 -49.90 -37.99
CA GLU A 492 -17.05 -49.99 -36.55
C GLU A 492 -17.53 -48.71 -35.85
N PHE A 493 -18.36 -48.89 -34.82
CA PHE A 493 -18.79 -47.80 -33.93
C PHE A 493 -17.63 -47.43 -33.01
N ILE A 494 -17.23 -46.16 -33.02
CA ILE A 494 -16.16 -45.68 -32.14
C ILE A 494 -16.78 -44.94 -30.95
N TYR A 495 -17.61 -43.93 -31.23
CA TYR A 495 -18.30 -43.15 -30.22
C TYR A 495 -19.67 -42.69 -30.71
N GLY A 496 -20.56 -42.41 -29.77
CA GLY A 496 -21.86 -41.79 -30.00
C GLY A 496 -22.28 -41.03 -28.75
N ASN A 497 -23.05 -39.97 -28.93
CA ASN A 497 -23.64 -39.23 -27.82
C ASN A 497 -25.17 -39.41 -27.89
N ALA A 498 -25.94 -38.76 -27.01
CA ALA A 498 -27.37 -38.55 -27.21
C ALA A 498 -27.65 -37.08 -26.92
N CYS A 499 -27.83 -36.27 -27.96
CA CYS A 499 -28.20 -34.86 -27.77
C CYS A 499 -29.73 -34.71 -27.79
N GLY A 500 -30.27 -34.16 -26.69
CA GLY A 500 -31.69 -33.83 -26.58
C GLY A 500 -32.11 -32.66 -27.48
N SER A 501 -33.39 -32.29 -27.44
CA SER A 501 -34.07 -31.38 -28.38
C SER A 501 -33.61 -29.90 -28.38
N SER A 502 -32.63 -29.52 -27.59
CA SER A 502 -32.05 -28.17 -27.62
C SER A 502 -30.75 -28.14 -26.82
N GLN A 503 -29.58 -28.22 -27.45
CA GLN A 503 -28.32 -27.68 -26.87
C GLN A 503 -27.08 -27.86 -27.76
N TYR A 504 -26.18 -26.89 -27.60
CA TYR A 504 -24.77 -26.91 -27.98
C TYR A 504 -24.02 -27.91 -27.08
N ALA A 505 -23.31 -28.89 -27.65
CA ALA A 505 -22.60 -29.91 -26.88
C ALA A 505 -21.12 -29.96 -27.27
N VAL A 506 -20.23 -30.00 -26.27
CA VAL A 506 -18.80 -30.23 -26.48
C VAL A 506 -18.42 -31.60 -25.94
N ARG A 507 -17.66 -32.36 -26.74
CA ARG A 507 -17.13 -33.68 -26.38
C ARG A 507 -15.71 -33.86 -26.86
N GLU A 508 -14.97 -34.65 -26.10
CA GLU A 508 -13.57 -34.96 -26.35
C GLU A 508 -13.43 -36.43 -26.74
N TYR A 509 -12.62 -36.70 -27.76
CA TYR A 509 -12.40 -38.03 -28.30
C TYR A 509 -10.90 -38.28 -28.52
N ASP A 510 -10.43 -39.47 -28.17
CA ASP A 510 -9.13 -39.97 -28.60
C ASP A 510 -9.30 -40.77 -29.89
N LEU A 511 -8.88 -40.19 -31.01
CA LEU A 511 -9.02 -40.80 -32.34
C LEU A 511 -7.66 -41.11 -32.94
N SER A 512 -7.44 -42.36 -33.34
CA SER A 512 -6.27 -42.77 -34.12
C SER A 512 -6.27 -42.10 -35.52
N PRO A 513 -5.11 -41.98 -36.19
CA PRO A 513 -5.08 -41.51 -37.57
C PRO A 513 -5.89 -42.41 -38.49
N GLY A 514 -6.72 -41.81 -39.34
CA GLY A 514 -7.62 -42.56 -40.20
C GLY A 514 -8.78 -41.73 -40.77
N ASN A 515 -9.57 -42.37 -41.62
CA ASN A 515 -10.79 -41.79 -42.19
C ASN A 515 -12.00 -42.21 -41.35
N TYR A 516 -12.74 -41.23 -40.87
CA TYR A 516 -13.92 -41.43 -40.05
C TYR A 516 -15.17 -40.93 -40.76
N THR A 517 -16.30 -41.58 -40.46
CA THR A 517 -17.63 -41.12 -40.86
C THR A 517 -18.35 -40.57 -39.65
N PHE A 518 -18.68 -39.28 -39.70
CA PHE A 518 -19.62 -38.61 -38.82
C PHE A 518 -21.04 -38.82 -39.34
N MET A 519 -21.81 -39.66 -38.66
CA MET A 519 -23.18 -40.00 -39.02
C MET A 519 -24.15 -39.29 -38.09
N VAL A 520 -25.00 -38.43 -38.64
CA VAL A 520 -26.08 -37.77 -37.88
C VAL A 520 -27.26 -38.73 -37.76
N THR A 521 -27.73 -38.94 -36.54
CA THR A 521 -28.76 -39.89 -36.13
C THR A 521 -29.95 -39.19 -35.45
N GLY A 522 -30.98 -39.94 -35.08
CA GLY A 522 -32.22 -39.41 -34.49
C GLY A 522 -33.29 -39.09 -35.54
N SER A 523 -34.20 -38.16 -35.22
CA SER A 523 -35.27 -37.74 -36.14
C SER A 523 -34.74 -36.90 -37.31
N GLY A 524 -33.52 -36.37 -37.18
CA GLY A 524 -32.81 -35.59 -38.18
C GLY A 524 -32.88 -34.09 -37.90
N GLY A 525 -32.08 -33.30 -38.61
CA GLY A 525 -31.96 -31.85 -38.44
C GLY A 525 -30.87 -31.25 -39.32
N LYS A 526 -30.62 -29.95 -39.15
CA LYS A 526 -29.45 -29.27 -39.71
C LYS A 526 -28.71 -28.48 -38.64
N GLY A 527 -27.42 -28.31 -38.82
CA GLY A 527 -26.58 -27.56 -37.90
C GLY A 527 -25.11 -27.66 -38.27
N LEU A 528 -24.24 -27.41 -37.29
CA LEU A 528 -22.80 -27.34 -37.45
C LEU A 528 -22.10 -28.30 -36.48
N ALA A 529 -21.15 -29.07 -36.99
CA ALA A 529 -20.22 -29.87 -36.22
C ALA A 529 -18.80 -29.35 -36.50
N ASN A 530 -18.19 -28.66 -35.52
CA ASN A 530 -16.82 -28.16 -35.62
C ASN A 530 -15.86 -29.09 -34.89
N PHE A 531 -14.79 -29.49 -35.55
CA PHE A 531 -13.75 -30.34 -35.01
C PHE A 531 -12.47 -29.55 -34.84
N PHE A 532 -11.96 -29.58 -33.62
CA PHE A 532 -10.71 -28.93 -33.24
C PHE A 532 -9.67 -29.98 -32.84
N GLY A 533 -8.43 -29.73 -33.23
CA GLY A 533 -7.25 -30.47 -32.80
C GLY A 533 -6.39 -29.60 -31.90
N ILE A 534 -5.54 -30.24 -31.10
CA ILE A 534 -4.52 -29.54 -30.32
C ILE A 534 -3.34 -29.22 -31.26
N GLU A 535 -3.02 -27.94 -31.36
CA GLU A 535 -1.84 -27.40 -32.03
C GLU A 535 -1.00 -26.62 -31.02
N HIS A 536 0.24 -26.28 -31.37
CA HIS A 536 1.14 -25.53 -30.50
C HIS A 536 1.90 -24.43 -31.23
N ILE A 537 2.46 -23.47 -30.50
CA ILE A 537 3.33 -22.42 -31.08
C ILE A 537 4.66 -23.00 -31.57
N ALA A 538 5.42 -22.22 -32.36
CA ALA A 538 6.74 -22.64 -32.82
C ALA A 538 7.75 -22.77 -31.66
N GLN A 539 8.69 -23.72 -31.81
CA GLN A 539 9.81 -23.87 -30.88
C GLN A 539 10.89 -22.79 -31.12
N PRO A 540 11.70 -22.45 -30.09
CA PRO A 540 11.62 -22.95 -28.71
C PRO A 540 10.45 -22.35 -27.93
N PHE A 541 9.86 -23.14 -27.03
CA PHE A 541 8.77 -22.67 -26.18
C PHE A 541 9.31 -21.63 -25.16
N PRO A 542 8.70 -20.43 -25.04
CA PRO A 542 9.15 -19.41 -24.09
C PRO A 542 9.09 -19.90 -22.64
N ASN A 543 10.14 -19.63 -21.87
CA ASN A 543 10.24 -19.97 -20.44
C ASN A 543 9.56 -18.91 -19.55
N LYS A 544 8.29 -18.62 -19.84
CA LYS A 544 7.47 -17.64 -19.10
C LYS A 544 6.00 -18.04 -19.08
N VAL A 545 5.35 -17.90 -17.94
CA VAL A 545 3.91 -18.18 -17.80
C VAL A 545 3.21 -16.96 -17.22
N THR A 546 1.99 -16.69 -17.69
CA THR A 546 1.17 -15.62 -17.16
C THR A 546 0.51 -16.05 -15.85
N GLY A 547 0.72 -15.28 -14.79
CA GLY A 547 0.16 -15.52 -13.46
C GLY A 547 -0.98 -14.57 -13.09
N ALA A 548 -1.55 -14.79 -11.91
CA ALA A 548 -2.50 -13.87 -11.30
C ALA A 548 -1.83 -12.54 -10.88
N GLY A 549 -2.64 -11.50 -10.70
CA GLY A 549 -2.18 -10.16 -10.37
C GLY A 549 -1.64 -9.41 -11.58
N ILE A 550 -1.02 -8.26 -11.31
CA ILE A 550 -0.61 -7.31 -12.33
C ILE A 550 0.79 -6.75 -12.09
N ARG A 551 1.34 -6.15 -13.14
CA ARG A 551 2.53 -5.30 -13.10
C ARG A 551 2.37 -4.10 -14.03
N ILE A 552 3.18 -3.07 -13.84
CA ILE A 552 3.26 -1.92 -14.74
C ILE A 552 4.06 -2.29 -16.00
N GLY A 553 3.46 -2.19 -17.18
CA GLY A 553 4.17 -2.39 -18.46
C GLY A 553 4.74 -1.08 -19.00
N SER A 554 3.98 0.01 -18.89
CA SER A 554 4.46 1.35 -19.24
C SER A 554 3.73 2.49 -18.54
N ILE A 555 4.37 3.64 -18.45
CA ILE A 555 3.78 4.90 -18.01
C ILE A 555 3.94 5.94 -19.13
N ASN A 556 2.82 6.45 -19.64
CA ASN A 556 2.80 7.47 -20.69
C ASN A 556 2.47 8.83 -20.09
N TYR A 557 3.13 9.88 -20.58
CA TYR A 557 2.89 11.26 -20.19
C TYR A 557 2.41 12.04 -21.41
N TYR A 558 1.32 12.79 -21.25
CA TYR A 558 0.76 13.67 -22.29
C TYR A 558 0.60 15.08 -21.71
N ASN A 559 0.62 16.11 -22.54
CA ASN A 559 0.33 17.47 -22.08
C ASN A 559 -1.18 17.67 -21.86
N SER A 560 -2.02 16.89 -22.52
CA SER A 560 -3.48 16.99 -22.38
C SER A 560 -4.22 15.69 -22.70
N LYS A 561 -5.51 15.61 -22.32
CA LYS A 561 -6.40 14.47 -22.62
C LYS A 561 -6.65 14.24 -24.11
N THR A 562 -6.49 15.26 -24.95
CA THR A 562 -6.79 15.19 -26.39
C THR A 562 -5.61 14.69 -27.22
N GLU A 563 -4.41 14.67 -26.66
CA GLU A 563 -3.24 14.14 -27.34
C GLU A 563 -3.29 12.61 -27.39
N THR A 564 -2.92 12.05 -28.55
CA THR A 564 -2.83 10.60 -28.77
C THR A 564 -1.40 10.09 -28.75
N THR A 565 -0.41 10.98 -28.78
CA THR A 565 1.01 10.65 -28.78
C THR A 565 1.64 11.17 -27.48
N PRO A 566 2.27 10.31 -26.68
CA PRO A 566 2.88 10.73 -25.43
C PRO A 566 4.13 11.58 -25.68
N VAL A 567 4.34 12.61 -24.85
CA VAL A 567 5.59 13.40 -24.83
C VAL A 567 6.74 12.65 -24.15
N LYS A 568 6.41 11.68 -23.30
CA LYS A 568 7.35 10.80 -22.63
C LYS A 568 6.68 9.46 -22.37
N THR A 569 7.40 8.36 -22.58
CA THR A 569 6.96 7.02 -22.20
C THR A 569 8.06 6.33 -21.43
N THR A 570 7.74 5.79 -20.26
CA THR A 570 8.62 4.91 -19.49
C THR A 570 8.15 3.47 -19.72
N LYS A 571 9.00 2.60 -20.30
CA LYS A 571 8.68 1.17 -20.55
C LYS A 571 9.43 0.28 -19.59
N PHE A 572 8.78 -0.78 -19.12
CA PHE A 572 9.31 -1.78 -18.21
C PHE A 572 9.39 -3.13 -18.91
N ASP A 573 10.59 -3.72 -18.95
CA ASP A 573 10.84 -5.04 -19.53
C ASP A 573 11.37 -5.98 -18.45
N TYR A 574 10.65 -7.10 -18.29
CA TYR A 574 10.84 -8.10 -17.25
C TYR A 574 11.41 -9.42 -17.80
N SER A 575 11.86 -9.44 -19.06
CA SER A 575 12.57 -10.59 -19.61
C SER A 575 13.92 -10.76 -18.94
N SER A 576 14.39 -12.00 -18.80
CA SER A 576 15.73 -12.27 -18.32
C SER A 576 16.78 -11.60 -19.22
N PHE A 577 17.78 -10.96 -18.63
CA PHE A 577 18.87 -10.36 -19.41
C PHE A 577 19.78 -11.39 -20.08
N SER A 578 19.73 -12.66 -19.64
CA SER A 578 20.44 -13.77 -20.28
C SER A 578 19.60 -14.51 -21.33
N ASP A 579 18.27 -14.41 -21.27
CA ASP A 579 17.34 -15.07 -22.19
C ASP A 579 16.08 -14.22 -22.40
N SER A 580 15.97 -13.61 -23.58
CA SER A 580 14.82 -12.77 -23.96
C SER A 580 13.47 -13.51 -24.00
N GLN A 581 13.48 -14.85 -24.09
CA GLN A 581 12.28 -15.69 -24.10
C GLN A 581 11.87 -16.17 -22.69
N ALA A 582 12.66 -15.87 -21.67
CA ALA A 582 12.37 -16.19 -20.28
C ALA A 582 11.93 -14.95 -19.49
N SER A 583 10.99 -15.11 -18.56
CA SER A 583 10.73 -14.09 -17.55
C SER A 583 11.83 -14.12 -16.49
N SER A 584 12.23 -12.98 -15.94
CA SER A 584 13.09 -12.92 -14.76
C SER A 584 12.32 -13.08 -13.44
N GLY A 585 10.99 -13.23 -13.50
CA GLY A 585 10.11 -13.33 -12.34
C GLY A 585 10.20 -14.70 -11.64
N VAL A 586 10.25 -14.69 -10.31
CA VAL A 586 10.16 -15.89 -9.46
C VAL A 586 9.02 -15.70 -8.46
N LEU A 587 8.17 -16.71 -8.26
CA LEU A 587 7.02 -16.59 -7.37
C LEU A 587 7.41 -16.69 -5.89
N PHE A 588 6.89 -15.75 -5.10
CA PHE A 588 6.96 -15.74 -3.63
C PHE A 588 5.57 -15.56 -3.02
N TYR A 589 5.46 -15.83 -1.72
CA TYR A 589 4.22 -15.73 -0.97
C TYR A 589 4.30 -14.64 0.10
N PRO A 590 3.22 -13.88 0.32
CA PRO A 590 3.09 -12.97 1.46
C PRO A 590 3.26 -13.71 2.79
N GLU A 591 3.97 -13.12 3.74
CA GLU A 591 4.18 -13.74 5.05
C GLU A 591 2.87 -13.89 5.83
N SER A 592 2.68 -15.07 6.41
CA SER A 592 1.70 -15.47 7.41
C SER A 592 0.23 -15.24 7.02
N ALA A 593 -0.05 -14.99 5.74
CA ALA A 593 -1.40 -14.70 5.26
C ALA A 593 -2.10 -15.96 4.71
N VAL A 594 -3.24 -16.31 5.31
CA VAL A 594 -4.09 -17.43 4.85
C VAL A 594 -4.73 -17.03 3.52
N ASN A 595 -4.50 -17.82 2.48
CA ASN A 595 -5.00 -17.59 1.11
C ASN A 595 -4.42 -16.36 0.40
N ALA A 596 -3.21 -15.93 0.76
CA ALA A 596 -2.57 -14.83 0.04
C ALA A 596 -2.11 -15.28 -1.36
N ASP A 597 -2.47 -14.50 -2.36
CA ASP A 597 -2.01 -14.72 -3.72
C ASP A 597 -0.48 -14.63 -3.79
N SER A 598 0.14 -15.54 -4.53
CA SER A 598 1.56 -15.44 -4.84
C SER A 598 1.82 -14.21 -5.73
N TYR A 599 3.02 -13.66 -5.63
CA TYR A 599 3.44 -12.53 -6.46
C TYR A 599 4.84 -12.80 -7.02
N PRO A 600 5.12 -12.38 -8.27
CA PRO A 600 6.44 -12.50 -8.84
C PRO A 600 7.39 -11.43 -8.28
N LEU A 601 8.61 -11.84 -7.93
CA LEU A 601 9.77 -10.97 -7.80
C LEU A 601 10.66 -11.11 -9.03
N TYR A 602 10.83 -10.03 -9.77
CA TYR A 602 11.68 -9.97 -10.93
C TYR A 602 13.15 -9.79 -10.52
N LYS A 603 13.99 -10.78 -10.84
CA LYS A 603 15.45 -10.70 -10.60
C LYS A 603 16.12 -9.61 -11.41
N ASN A 604 15.51 -9.17 -12.52
CA ASN A 604 15.99 -8.02 -13.26
C ASN A 604 14.84 -7.24 -13.90
N VAL A 605 15.03 -5.94 -14.13
CA VAL A 605 14.07 -5.10 -14.86
C VAL A 605 14.84 -4.11 -15.71
N LYS A 606 14.54 -4.02 -17.00
CA LYS A 606 15.04 -2.95 -17.88
C LYS A 606 14.00 -1.86 -17.99
N ILE A 607 14.37 -0.64 -17.64
CA ILE A 607 13.52 0.55 -17.77
C ILE A 607 14.07 1.43 -18.88
N THR A 608 13.22 1.81 -19.83
CA THR A 608 13.61 2.65 -20.96
C THR A 608 12.75 3.91 -20.98
N GLU A 609 13.41 5.07 -21.16
CA GLU A 609 12.75 6.38 -21.22
C GLU A 609 12.69 6.87 -22.68
N GLY A 610 11.48 7.03 -23.22
CA GLY A 610 11.22 7.45 -24.61
C GLY A 610 11.34 6.33 -25.66
N ASP A 611 11.32 6.70 -26.93
CA ASP A 611 11.46 5.80 -28.09
C ASP A 611 12.90 5.28 -28.29
N ASN A 612 13.59 4.90 -27.20
CA ASN A 612 15.02 4.57 -27.12
C ASN A 612 15.99 5.76 -27.34
N SER A 613 15.51 7.01 -27.41
CA SER A 613 16.37 8.17 -27.71
C SER A 613 17.22 8.67 -26.53
N ASN A 614 16.90 8.27 -25.29
CA ASN A 614 17.60 8.70 -24.06
C ASN A 614 18.31 7.56 -23.32
N GLY A 615 18.45 6.39 -23.95
CA GLY A 615 19.07 5.20 -23.36
C GLY A 615 18.14 4.41 -22.43
N HIS A 616 18.74 3.57 -21.57
CA HIS A 616 17.99 2.67 -20.70
C HIS A 616 18.75 2.37 -19.40
N VAL A 617 18.02 1.90 -18.38
CA VAL A 617 18.58 1.47 -17.10
C VAL A 617 18.25 0.01 -16.87
N LYS A 618 19.26 -0.79 -16.54
CA LYS A 618 19.11 -2.18 -16.12
C LYS A 618 19.22 -2.28 -14.60
N TYR A 619 18.18 -2.79 -13.97
CA TYR A 619 18.15 -3.10 -12.55
C TYR A 619 18.29 -4.60 -12.35
N TYR A 620 19.06 -5.00 -11.35
CA TYR A 620 19.24 -6.37 -10.90
C TYR A 620 18.89 -6.43 -9.43
N TYR A 621 18.06 -7.39 -9.05
CA TYR A 621 17.54 -7.52 -7.69
C TYR A 621 17.96 -8.85 -7.08
N LYS A 622 18.31 -8.80 -5.79
CA LYS A 622 18.45 -9.96 -4.92
C LYS A 622 17.10 -10.25 -4.28
N ASN A 623 16.69 -11.50 -4.29
CA ASN A 623 15.43 -11.98 -3.72
C ASN A 623 15.72 -13.04 -2.63
N PRO A 624 14.69 -13.61 -1.98
CA PRO A 624 14.92 -14.61 -0.94
C PRO A 624 15.74 -15.85 -1.38
N ASP A 625 15.72 -16.25 -2.65
CA ASP A 625 16.50 -17.40 -3.14
C ASP A 625 18.00 -17.13 -3.16
N ASP A 626 18.42 -15.86 -3.20
CA ASP A 626 19.84 -15.49 -3.11
C ASP A 626 20.38 -15.62 -1.67
N TYR A 627 19.50 -15.92 -0.70
CA TYR A 627 19.78 -16.25 0.70
C TYR A 627 19.16 -17.62 1.02
N PRO A 628 19.78 -18.73 0.56
CA PRO A 628 19.13 -20.02 0.47
C PRO A 628 18.78 -20.63 1.83
N LYS A 629 17.76 -21.48 1.81
CA LYS A 629 17.23 -22.21 2.98
C LYS A 629 18.27 -23.13 3.61
N ASN A 630 18.19 -23.28 4.92
CA ASN A 630 18.86 -24.35 5.67
C ASN A 630 17.79 -25.29 6.26
N GLY A 631 17.50 -26.38 5.55
CA GLY A 631 16.35 -27.23 5.87
C GLY A 631 15.04 -26.46 5.72
N ASP A 632 14.23 -26.42 6.77
CA ASP A 632 12.97 -25.66 6.81
C ASP A 632 13.17 -24.16 7.11
N TYR A 633 14.37 -23.74 7.50
CA TYR A 633 14.64 -22.34 7.83
C TYR A 633 15.02 -21.52 6.59
N TRP A 634 14.32 -20.40 6.35
CA TRP A 634 14.64 -19.44 5.29
C TRP A 634 15.07 -18.09 5.88
N PRO A 635 16.38 -17.77 5.87
CA PRO A 635 16.87 -16.53 6.48
C PRO A 635 16.42 -15.28 5.70
N TYR A 636 16.23 -14.17 6.43
CA TYR A 636 16.06 -12.82 5.87
C TYR A 636 14.88 -12.62 4.92
N TYR A 637 13.88 -13.50 4.97
CA TYR A 637 12.75 -13.48 4.03
C TYR A 637 12.03 -12.13 4.00
N SER A 638 11.67 -11.58 5.16
CA SER A 638 10.97 -10.30 5.26
C SER A 638 11.76 -9.09 4.73
N LEU A 639 13.10 -9.15 4.76
CA LEU A 639 13.98 -8.09 4.23
C LEU A 639 14.21 -8.23 2.72
N THR A 640 14.04 -9.42 2.16
CA THR A 640 14.39 -9.74 0.76
C THR A 640 13.16 -9.91 -0.14
N SER A 641 11.97 -10.09 0.45
CA SER A 641 10.68 -10.29 -0.24
C SER A 641 10.20 -9.08 -1.05
N GLY A 642 10.80 -7.90 -0.89
CA GLY A 642 10.54 -6.72 -1.75
C GLY A 642 11.48 -6.56 -2.94
N GLY A 643 12.51 -7.41 -3.05
CA GLY A 643 13.59 -7.30 -4.01
C GLY A 643 14.60 -6.22 -3.60
N LEU A 644 15.78 -6.64 -3.17
CA LEU A 644 16.88 -5.74 -2.81
C LEU A 644 17.65 -5.35 -4.06
N LEU A 645 17.89 -4.07 -4.30
CA LEU A 645 18.69 -3.64 -5.44
C LEU A 645 20.11 -4.20 -5.33
N GLY A 646 20.51 -5.12 -6.19
CA GLY A 646 21.85 -5.71 -6.21
C GLY A 646 22.80 -4.99 -7.17
N LYS A 647 22.31 -4.60 -8.35
CA LYS A 647 23.10 -3.85 -9.35
C LYS A 647 22.20 -2.92 -10.15
N LYS A 648 22.74 -1.78 -10.58
CA LYS A 648 22.09 -0.83 -11.49
C LYS A 648 23.09 -0.40 -12.56
N GLU A 649 22.70 -0.46 -13.82
CA GLU A 649 23.53 -0.04 -14.94
C GLU A 649 22.76 0.97 -15.80
N MET A 650 23.34 2.14 -16.05
CA MET A 650 22.73 3.19 -16.88
C MET A 650 23.45 3.27 -18.22
N TYR A 651 22.69 3.22 -19.30
CA TYR A 651 23.19 3.24 -20.67
C TYR A 651 22.63 4.43 -21.44
N ASP A 652 23.41 4.98 -22.37
CA ASP A 652 22.93 5.97 -23.34
C ASP A 652 22.13 5.31 -24.49
N ALA A 653 21.68 6.14 -25.43
CA ALA A 653 20.90 5.71 -26.60
C ALA A 653 21.70 4.81 -27.57
N GLN A 654 23.03 4.85 -27.51
CA GLN A 654 23.94 4.04 -28.31
C GLN A 654 24.31 2.72 -27.60
N ASN A 655 23.67 2.41 -26.46
CA ASN A 655 23.97 1.28 -25.59
C ASN A 655 25.38 1.32 -24.98
N LYS A 656 25.96 2.52 -24.83
CA LYS A 656 27.21 2.71 -24.09
C LYS A 656 26.89 2.82 -22.60
N LEU A 657 27.61 2.07 -21.78
CA LEU A 657 27.50 2.12 -20.32
C LEU A 657 28.03 3.46 -19.81
N LEU A 658 27.18 4.21 -19.09
CA LEU A 658 27.51 5.49 -18.48
C LEU A 658 27.87 5.32 -17.00
N VAL A 659 27.11 4.48 -16.29
CA VAL A 659 27.31 4.24 -14.85
C VAL A 659 26.97 2.79 -14.51
N SER A 660 27.76 2.18 -13.64
CA SER A 660 27.47 0.90 -12.98
C SER A 660 27.52 1.07 -11.47
N GLU A 661 26.46 0.71 -10.77
CA GLU A 661 26.34 0.71 -9.32
C GLU A 661 26.16 -0.74 -8.82
N GLU A 662 27.01 -1.20 -7.92
CA GLU A 662 26.92 -2.51 -7.26
C GLU A 662 26.62 -2.36 -5.78
N ASN A 663 25.56 -3.04 -5.32
CA ASN A 663 25.04 -2.95 -3.96
C ASN A 663 25.19 -4.29 -3.23
N ASN A 664 25.80 -4.24 -2.06
CA ASN A 664 26.01 -5.40 -1.20
C ASN A 664 25.40 -5.18 0.18
N TYR A 665 24.80 -6.24 0.72
CA TYR A 665 24.10 -6.21 2.00
C TYR A 665 24.57 -7.36 2.87
N THR A 666 24.80 -7.08 4.13
CA THR A 666 25.04 -8.08 5.18
C THR A 666 23.94 -7.96 6.21
N PHE A 667 23.23 -9.07 6.41
CA PHE A 667 22.16 -9.18 7.40
C PHE A 667 22.61 -10.03 8.58
N GLU A 668 22.03 -9.77 9.74
CA GLU A 668 22.13 -10.64 10.92
C GLU A 668 20.76 -10.80 11.57
N GLU A 669 20.57 -11.91 12.29
CA GLU A 669 19.38 -12.09 13.13
C GLU A 669 19.39 -11.08 14.27
N ILE A 670 18.21 -10.60 14.67
CA ILE A 670 18.10 -9.79 15.88
C ILE A 670 18.37 -10.71 17.08
N PRO A 671 19.28 -10.36 18.01
CA PRO A 671 19.56 -11.19 19.18
C PRO A 671 18.28 -11.50 19.98
N GLY A 672 18.02 -12.79 20.21
CA GLY A 672 16.83 -13.25 20.94
C GLY A 672 15.55 -13.37 20.10
N ALA A 673 15.58 -13.09 18.80
CA ALA A 673 14.42 -13.28 17.92
C ALA A 673 14.00 -14.76 17.86
N GLN A 674 12.70 -14.99 17.96
CA GLN A 674 12.08 -16.30 17.85
C GLN A 674 11.77 -16.64 16.39
N ASP A 675 11.72 -17.94 16.08
CA ASP A 675 11.26 -18.43 14.79
C ASP A 675 9.76 -18.12 14.62
N TYR A 676 9.37 -17.72 13.41
CA TYR A 676 7.98 -17.63 13.00
C TYR A 676 7.77 -18.36 11.68
N GLN A 677 6.60 -18.96 11.52
CA GLN A 677 6.22 -19.67 10.31
C GLN A 677 5.91 -18.68 9.19
N LEU A 678 6.47 -18.92 8.00
CA LEU A 678 6.34 -18.02 6.86
C LEU A 678 4.94 -18.04 6.24
N TRP A 679 4.22 -19.16 6.21
CA TRP A 679 2.81 -19.19 5.81
C TRP A 679 2.10 -20.43 6.34
N SER A 680 0.79 -20.34 6.55
CA SER A 680 0.07 -21.23 7.46
C SER A 680 -0.06 -22.70 7.04
N ASN A 681 0.33 -23.06 5.81
CA ASN A 681 0.21 -24.43 5.27
C ASN A 681 1.56 -25.10 4.95
N ASN A 682 2.69 -24.59 5.46
CA ASN A 682 4.01 -25.19 5.25
C ASN A 682 4.83 -25.36 6.55
N THR A 683 6.01 -25.96 6.42
CA THR A 683 7.00 -26.09 7.51
C THR A 683 8.03 -24.97 7.55
N LEU A 684 8.06 -24.06 6.56
CA LEU A 684 9.14 -23.08 6.48
C LEU A 684 9.03 -22.00 7.56
N THR A 685 10.15 -21.73 8.20
CA THR A 685 10.28 -20.70 9.24
C THR A 685 11.29 -19.63 8.85
N SER A 686 11.18 -18.47 9.49
CA SER A 686 12.18 -17.40 9.43
C SER A 686 12.31 -16.71 10.79
N LYS A 687 13.30 -15.84 10.91
CA LYS A 687 13.52 -15.00 12.10
C LYS A 687 13.61 -13.54 11.71
N THR A 688 13.21 -12.67 12.63
CA THR A 688 13.39 -11.23 12.44
C THR A 688 14.88 -10.91 12.39
N ALA A 689 15.29 -10.23 11.33
CA ALA A 689 16.67 -9.85 11.07
C ALA A 689 16.80 -8.35 10.86
N TRP A 690 18.03 -7.87 10.79
CA TRP A 690 18.37 -6.47 10.56
C TRP A 690 19.53 -6.32 9.59
N LEU A 691 19.59 -5.16 8.93
CA LEU A 691 20.69 -4.79 8.04
C LEU A 691 21.89 -4.35 8.89
N LYS A 692 22.96 -5.15 8.90
CA LYS A 692 24.21 -4.85 9.61
C LYS A 692 25.11 -3.89 8.82
N LYS A 693 25.23 -4.14 7.52
CA LYS A 693 26.09 -3.37 6.62
C LYS A 693 25.47 -3.30 5.23
N SER A 694 25.52 -2.12 4.62
CA SER A 694 25.33 -1.94 3.19
C SER A 694 26.56 -1.28 2.57
N SER A 695 26.93 -1.67 1.36
CA SER A 695 27.96 -0.98 0.58
C SER A 695 27.54 -0.80 -0.86
N VAL A 696 27.95 0.32 -1.45
CA VAL A 696 27.70 0.69 -2.83
C VAL A 696 29.03 1.04 -3.50
N THR A 697 29.34 0.39 -4.61
CA THR A 697 30.43 0.79 -5.51
C THR A 697 29.80 1.36 -6.78
N SER A 698 30.03 2.64 -7.06
CA SER A 698 29.58 3.31 -8.28
C SER A 698 30.78 3.61 -9.19
N THR A 699 30.71 3.20 -10.44
CA THR A 699 31.70 3.50 -11.47
C THR A 699 31.04 4.31 -12.57
N SER A 700 31.49 5.55 -12.76
CA SER A 700 31.08 6.42 -13.87
C SER A 700 32.09 6.32 -15.01
N TYR A 701 31.62 6.20 -16.25
CA TYR A 701 32.43 6.05 -17.45
C TYR A 701 32.33 7.30 -18.34
N PHE A 702 33.47 7.82 -18.78
CA PHE A 702 33.54 9.03 -19.59
C PHE A 702 33.89 8.74 -21.05
N ASP A 703 33.65 9.71 -21.94
CA ASP A 703 33.88 9.57 -23.38
C ASP A 703 35.34 9.35 -23.78
N ASN A 704 36.27 9.83 -22.95
CA ASN A 704 37.69 9.65 -23.15
C ASN A 704 38.20 8.26 -22.71
N GLY A 705 37.31 7.34 -22.32
CA GLY A 705 37.66 5.99 -21.85
C GLY A 705 38.16 5.92 -20.41
N GLN A 706 38.18 7.04 -19.68
CA GLN A 706 38.45 7.05 -18.25
C GLN A 706 37.20 6.67 -17.45
N SER A 707 37.41 6.23 -16.22
CA SER A 707 36.35 5.96 -15.26
C SER A 707 36.67 6.55 -13.89
N MET A 708 35.64 6.94 -13.15
CA MET A 708 35.74 7.39 -11.76
C MET A 708 34.97 6.42 -10.87
N GLU A 709 35.59 5.97 -9.78
CA GLU A 709 34.98 5.06 -8.82
C GLU A 709 34.69 5.79 -7.50
N GLU A 710 33.44 5.68 -7.04
CA GLU A 710 33.00 6.09 -5.71
C GLU A 710 32.57 4.85 -4.93
N LYS A 711 33.13 4.67 -3.72
CA LYS A 711 32.72 3.61 -2.79
C LYS A 711 32.06 4.24 -1.58
N SER A 712 30.88 3.75 -1.22
CA SER A 712 30.23 4.10 0.04
C SER A 712 29.91 2.85 0.86
N GLU A 713 30.05 2.95 2.18
CA GLU A 713 29.65 1.92 3.13
C GLU A 713 28.84 2.55 4.24
N THR A 714 27.84 1.83 4.74
CA THR A 714 27.07 2.20 5.93
C THR A 714 27.00 0.98 6.83
N ASN A 715 27.44 1.15 8.08
CA ASN A 715 27.31 0.15 9.12
C ASN A 715 26.21 0.60 10.07
N PHE A 716 25.38 -0.34 10.50
CA PHE A 716 24.31 -0.12 11.45
C PHE A 716 24.67 -0.78 12.78
N ASN A 717 24.05 -0.34 13.88
CA ASN A 717 24.25 -0.96 15.19
C ASN A 717 23.01 -1.76 15.62
N VAL A 718 23.22 -2.84 16.37
CA VAL A 718 22.14 -3.73 16.81
C VAL A 718 21.28 -3.14 17.94
N PHE A 719 21.78 -2.11 18.64
CA PHE A 719 21.10 -1.46 19.76
C PHE A 719 19.80 -0.80 19.29
N ASN A 720 19.87 0.02 18.24
CA ASN A 720 18.71 0.75 17.70
C ASN A 720 18.38 0.45 16.22
N LEU A 721 19.24 -0.29 15.51
CA LEU A 721 19.17 -0.55 14.06
C LEU A 721 19.43 0.70 13.18
N GLY A 722 19.87 1.79 13.79
CA GLY A 722 20.29 3.04 13.15
C GLY A 722 21.75 3.03 12.69
N ILE A 723 22.14 4.09 11.99
CA ILE A 723 23.46 4.24 11.36
C ILE A 723 24.55 4.37 12.44
N ALA A 724 25.44 3.39 12.54
CA ALA A 724 26.61 3.46 13.42
C ALA A 724 27.78 4.21 12.76
N SER A 725 27.98 4.00 11.47
CA SER A 725 29.00 4.73 10.71
C SER A 725 28.72 4.76 9.21
N THR A 726 29.23 5.79 8.55
CA THR A 726 29.30 5.86 7.08
C THR A 726 30.74 6.06 6.65
N LYS A 727 31.11 5.50 5.51
CA LYS A 727 32.42 5.70 4.86
C LYS A 727 32.19 6.01 3.40
N LYS A 728 32.76 7.11 2.90
CA LYS A 728 32.74 7.46 1.47
C LYS A 728 34.17 7.65 0.99
N VAL A 729 34.51 7.00 -0.12
CA VAL A 729 35.82 7.09 -0.77
C VAL A 729 35.62 7.58 -2.21
N VAL A 730 36.23 8.71 -2.55
CA VAL A 730 36.19 9.33 -3.89
C VAL A 730 37.61 9.75 -4.26
N ASP A 731 38.14 9.22 -5.36
CA ASP A 731 39.49 9.55 -5.85
C ASP A 731 40.59 9.45 -4.79
N GLY A 732 40.48 8.45 -3.90
CA GLY A 732 41.43 8.21 -2.81
C GLY A 732 41.17 9.01 -1.52
N ASN A 733 40.35 10.07 -1.57
CA ASN A 733 39.94 10.80 -0.37
C ASN A 733 38.85 10.02 0.37
N THR A 734 39.00 9.88 1.68
CA THR A 734 38.08 9.13 2.53
C THR A 734 37.42 10.07 3.55
N VAL A 735 36.09 10.09 3.57
CA VAL A 735 35.28 10.76 4.60
C VAL A 735 34.53 9.69 5.39
N GLU A 736 34.73 9.65 6.69
CA GLU A 736 34.06 8.71 7.60
C GLU A 736 33.25 9.49 8.65
N GLN A 737 32.01 9.07 8.91
CA GLN A 737 31.19 9.60 10.01
C GLN A 737 30.87 8.47 10.98
N PHE A 738 30.91 8.74 12.27
CA PHE A 738 30.63 7.81 13.35
C PHE A 738 29.58 8.39 14.28
N TYR A 739 28.60 7.57 14.65
CA TYR A 739 27.50 7.95 15.53
C TYR A 739 27.50 7.03 16.75
N THR A 740 27.49 7.63 17.94
CA THR A 740 27.31 6.90 19.20
C THR A 740 25.94 7.20 19.76
N TYR A 741 25.26 6.16 20.25
CA TYR A 741 23.89 6.21 20.76
C TYR A 741 23.85 6.00 22.28
N PRO A 742 22.74 6.32 22.96
CA PRO A 742 22.62 6.33 24.42
C PRO A 742 22.51 4.92 25.05
N GLU A 743 23.35 3.98 24.62
CA GLU A 743 23.36 2.60 25.14
C GLU A 743 23.87 2.52 26.58
N THR A 744 24.86 3.34 26.94
CA THR A 744 25.43 3.40 28.30
C THR A 744 25.58 4.84 28.77
N GLY A 745 25.32 5.10 30.06
CA GLY A 745 25.50 6.43 30.67
C GLY A 745 24.33 7.42 30.54
N TYR A 746 23.24 7.05 29.85
CA TYR A 746 22.09 7.93 29.58
C TYR A 746 20.76 7.32 30.06
N ALA A 747 20.66 7.03 31.37
CA ALA A 747 19.50 6.35 31.95
C ALA A 747 18.16 7.09 31.72
N ASN A 748 18.19 8.42 31.70
CA ASN A 748 17.03 9.25 31.38
C ASN A 748 16.50 8.99 29.96
N LEU A 749 17.39 8.84 28.98
CA LEU A 749 17.01 8.54 27.59
C LEU A 749 16.54 7.07 27.45
N SER A 750 17.28 6.11 28.02
CA SER A 750 16.93 4.69 27.92
C SER A 750 15.58 4.39 28.60
N ASN A 751 15.30 4.98 29.75
CA ASN A 751 14.01 4.82 30.45
C ASN A 751 12.83 5.39 29.66
N ALA A 752 13.08 6.42 28.84
CA ALA A 752 12.11 7.01 27.94
C ALA A 752 12.05 6.32 26.56
N HIS A 753 12.79 5.22 26.37
CA HIS A 753 12.92 4.49 25.10
C HIS A 753 13.46 5.36 23.94
N ILE A 754 14.30 6.35 24.26
CA ILE A 754 15.03 7.14 23.27
C ILE A 754 16.33 6.40 22.94
N LEU A 755 16.33 5.72 21.79
CA LEU A 755 17.44 4.93 21.27
C LEU A 755 18.10 5.59 20.06
N ASP A 756 17.36 6.36 19.26
CA ASP A 756 17.80 6.90 17.97
C ASP A 756 18.47 8.28 18.02
N ALA A 757 18.53 8.93 19.18
CA ALA A 757 19.18 10.22 19.34
C ALA A 757 20.71 10.05 19.44
N PRO A 758 21.53 10.45 18.45
CA PRO A 758 22.99 10.34 18.57
C PRO A 758 23.50 11.29 19.67
N VAL A 759 24.27 10.74 20.61
CA VAL A 759 24.91 11.50 21.69
C VAL A 759 26.31 11.97 21.31
N ILE A 760 26.99 11.28 20.38
CA ILE A 760 28.27 11.70 19.82
C ILE A 760 28.22 11.56 18.30
N ALA A 761 28.67 12.58 17.59
CA ALA A 761 28.96 12.54 16.16
C ALA A 761 30.43 12.89 15.93
N GLU A 762 31.15 12.05 15.19
CA GLU A 762 32.56 12.24 14.85
C GLU A 762 32.76 12.09 13.33
N GLU A 763 33.44 13.04 12.71
CA GLU A 763 33.84 13.00 11.30
C GLU A 763 35.35 12.88 11.19
N LYS A 764 35.83 12.00 10.29
CA LYS A 764 37.24 11.84 9.96
C LYS A 764 37.46 12.02 8.45
N ASN A 765 38.50 12.76 8.11
CA ASN A 765 39.01 12.90 6.74
C ASN A 765 40.38 12.21 6.66
N ASP A 766 40.50 11.20 5.80
CA ASP A 766 41.70 10.37 5.62
C ASP A 766 42.25 9.81 6.95
N GLY A 767 41.34 9.34 7.80
CA GLY A 767 41.64 8.78 9.11
C GLY A 767 41.93 9.80 10.22
N LYS A 768 42.02 11.09 9.89
CA LYS A 768 42.23 12.18 10.86
C LYS A 768 40.88 12.79 11.27
N THR A 769 40.65 12.96 12.58
CA THR A 769 39.43 13.62 13.07
C THR A 769 39.33 15.06 12.55
N ALA A 770 38.26 15.33 11.81
CA ALA A 770 37.93 16.64 11.26
C ALA A 770 36.94 17.39 12.17
N SER A 771 36.00 16.65 12.78
CA SER A 771 35.11 17.20 13.80
C SER A 771 34.67 16.13 14.79
N LYS A 772 34.37 16.55 16.01
CA LYS A 772 33.76 15.69 17.03
C LYS A 772 32.90 16.54 17.96
N ALA A 773 31.64 16.16 18.09
CA ALA A 773 30.65 16.83 18.93
C ALA A 773 29.92 15.80 19.82
N GLU A 774 29.69 16.17 21.06
CA GLU A 774 28.92 15.41 22.04
C GLU A 774 27.75 16.26 22.54
N THR A 775 26.53 15.73 22.40
CA THR A 775 25.31 16.32 22.95
C THR A 775 25.07 15.73 24.33
N LYS A 776 25.07 16.58 25.35
CA LYS A 776 24.88 16.20 26.76
C LYS A 776 23.41 16.24 27.17
N TYR A 777 23.05 15.36 28.09
CA TYR A 777 21.71 15.23 28.67
C TYR A 777 21.80 15.11 30.19
N ASP A 778 22.47 16.07 30.83
CA ASP A 778 22.88 15.96 32.25
C ASP A 778 21.73 16.10 33.24
N ASN A 779 20.54 16.55 32.79
CA ASN A 779 19.36 16.63 33.62
C ASN A 779 18.66 15.27 33.69
N ALA A 780 18.83 14.55 34.81
CA ALA A 780 18.23 13.23 35.00
C ALA A 780 16.69 13.21 34.95
N SER A 781 16.02 14.36 35.12
CA SER A 781 14.54 14.47 35.08
C SER A 781 13.99 14.89 33.70
N SER A 782 14.85 15.08 32.70
CA SER A 782 14.45 15.50 31.35
C SER A 782 15.18 14.69 30.28
N THR A 783 14.57 14.61 29.11
CA THR A 783 15.19 14.03 27.91
C THR A 783 15.70 15.09 26.92
N LEU A 784 15.61 16.38 27.28
CA LEU A 784 16.06 17.47 26.44
C LEU A 784 17.58 17.70 26.59
N PRO A 785 18.29 18.11 25.52
CA PRO A 785 19.72 18.40 25.58
C PRO A 785 20.07 19.51 26.57
N THR A 786 21.19 19.38 27.29
CA THR A 786 21.72 20.40 28.23
C THR A 786 22.86 21.22 27.63
N SER A 787 23.68 20.62 26.77
CA SER A 787 24.76 21.34 26.07
C SER A 787 25.31 20.55 24.88
N VAL A 788 26.07 21.24 24.03
CA VAL A 788 26.92 20.63 22.99
C VAL A 788 28.38 20.94 23.30
N VAL A 789 29.20 19.90 23.37
CA VAL A 789 30.64 19.97 23.62
C VAL A 789 31.37 19.52 22.36
N THR A 790 32.32 20.30 21.86
CA THR A 790 33.14 19.93 20.72
C THR A 790 34.59 19.69 21.14
N THR A 791 35.25 18.75 20.49
CA THR A 791 36.68 18.49 20.69
C THR A 791 37.51 19.31 19.70
N ASN A 792 38.52 20.02 20.21
CA ASN A 792 39.56 20.62 19.39
C ASN A 792 40.42 19.51 18.79
N ILE A 793 40.46 19.45 17.47
CA ILE A 793 41.15 18.40 16.73
C ILE A 793 42.68 18.48 16.81
N ILE A 794 43.25 19.63 17.24
CA ILE A 794 44.71 19.83 17.32
C ILE A 794 45.28 19.26 18.63
N ASP A 795 44.65 19.56 19.76
CA ASP A 795 45.17 19.25 21.10
C ASP A 795 44.27 18.30 21.91
N GLY A 796 43.10 17.91 21.37
CA GLY A 796 42.15 17.02 22.04
C GLY A 796 41.35 17.67 23.17
N THR A 797 41.53 18.96 23.45
CA THR A 797 40.77 19.68 24.48
C THR A 797 39.30 19.78 24.09
N THR A 798 38.40 19.79 25.07
CA THR A 798 36.96 19.94 24.83
C THR A 798 36.49 21.34 25.21
N LYS A 799 35.56 21.89 24.43
CA LYS A 799 34.93 23.18 24.69
C LYS A 799 33.41 23.07 24.52
N THR A 800 32.65 23.57 25.49
CA THR A 800 31.21 23.76 25.35
C THR A 800 30.95 24.85 24.32
N THR A 801 30.29 24.51 23.22
CA THR A 801 29.97 25.45 22.12
C THR A 801 28.64 26.13 22.32
N MET A 802 27.70 25.41 22.94
CA MET A 802 26.38 25.90 23.28
C MET A 802 25.89 25.22 24.55
N LYS A 803 25.28 25.98 25.46
CA LYS A 803 24.57 25.47 26.62
C LYS A 803 23.09 25.82 26.49
N PHE A 804 22.23 24.84 26.67
CA PHE A 804 20.77 25.01 26.65
C PHE A 804 20.31 25.18 28.10
N ASP A 805 20.13 26.43 28.51
CA ASP A 805 19.97 26.77 29.93
C ASP A 805 18.55 26.55 30.44
N LEU A 806 17.55 26.78 29.59
CA LEU A 806 16.15 26.79 30.01
C LEU A 806 15.22 26.39 28.86
N TYR A 807 14.27 25.51 29.18
CA TYR A 807 13.16 25.13 28.31
C TYR A 807 11.84 25.49 28.98
N ASP A 808 10.79 25.67 28.18
CA ASP A 808 9.41 25.74 28.68
C ASP A 808 8.80 24.33 28.85
N GLU A 809 7.53 24.26 29.27
CA GLU A 809 6.81 23.00 29.48
C GLU A 809 6.41 22.28 28.18
N LYS A 810 6.63 22.91 27.01
CA LYS A 810 6.42 22.31 25.68
C LYS A 810 7.72 21.79 25.07
N GLY A 811 8.86 22.01 25.73
CA GLY A 811 10.18 21.66 25.24
C GLY A 811 10.82 22.72 24.34
N ASN A 812 10.24 23.91 24.25
CA ASN A 812 10.85 25.02 23.51
C ASN A 812 12.03 25.61 24.28
N LEU A 813 13.10 25.96 23.57
CA LEU A 813 14.29 26.55 24.16
C LEU A 813 14.06 28.04 24.48
N LEU A 814 13.96 28.40 25.76
CA LEU A 814 13.77 29.78 26.22
C LEU A 814 15.09 30.54 26.37
N GLN A 815 16.18 29.83 26.67
CA GLN A 815 17.51 30.43 26.82
C GLN A 815 18.62 29.47 26.41
N PHE A 816 19.60 30.00 25.69
CA PHE A 816 20.89 29.34 25.50
C PHE A 816 22.06 30.31 25.70
N THR A 817 23.22 29.75 26.06
CA THR A 817 24.47 30.50 26.22
C THR A 817 25.50 30.00 25.21
N SER A 818 26.09 30.94 24.47
CA SER A 818 27.13 30.66 23.47
C SER A 818 28.48 30.30 24.10
N SER A 819 29.41 29.80 23.28
CA SER A 819 30.77 29.41 23.70
C SER A 819 31.63 30.53 24.31
N VAL A 820 31.20 31.79 24.19
CA VAL A 820 31.86 32.98 24.76
C VAL A 820 31.11 33.53 25.98
N GLY A 821 30.11 32.80 26.49
CA GLY A 821 29.37 33.16 27.69
C GLY A 821 28.25 34.19 27.49
N ILE A 822 27.91 34.51 26.23
CA ILE A 822 26.82 35.45 25.93
C ILE A 822 25.49 34.68 25.89
N PRO A 823 24.51 35.03 26.76
CA PRO A 823 23.18 34.42 26.75
C PRO A 823 22.31 35.01 25.63
N THR A 824 21.36 34.22 25.15
CA THR A 824 20.29 34.63 24.25
C THR A 824 18.98 34.11 24.79
N ALA A 825 18.01 35.02 24.97
CA ALA A 825 16.65 34.68 25.36
C ALA A 825 15.73 34.61 24.13
N ILE A 826 14.81 33.66 24.13
CA ILE A 826 13.77 33.50 23.11
C ILE A 826 12.41 33.59 23.80
N VAL A 827 11.54 34.44 23.26
CA VAL A 827 10.16 34.56 23.72
C VAL A 827 9.26 33.92 22.68
N TYR A 828 8.40 32.99 23.11
CA TYR A 828 7.42 32.34 22.27
C TYR A 828 6.03 32.96 22.47
N GLY A 829 5.33 33.20 21.35
CA GLY A 829 3.93 33.64 21.29
C GLY A 829 3.07 32.62 20.57
N TYR A 830 1.85 33.00 20.20
CA TYR A 830 0.92 32.14 19.44
C TYR A 830 0.73 30.78 20.12
N ASP A 831 0.30 30.75 21.39
CA ASP A 831 0.18 29.52 22.19
C ASP A 831 1.50 28.73 22.31
N LYS A 832 2.63 29.44 22.38
CA LYS A 832 4.00 28.90 22.45
C LYS A 832 4.43 28.10 21.21
N THR A 833 3.79 28.34 20.06
CA THR A 833 4.11 27.62 18.82
C THR A 833 5.16 28.33 17.96
N GLN A 834 5.40 29.63 18.17
CA GLN A 834 6.31 30.43 17.34
C GLN A 834 7.19 31.38 18.18
N PRO A 835 8.47 31.57 17.82
CA PRO A 835 9.32 32.57 18.45
C PRO A 835 8.96 33.97 17.93
N ILE A 836 8.54 34.86 18.85
CA ILE A 836 8.13 36.24 18.54
C ILE A 836 9.22 37.29 18.86
N ALA A 837 10.17 36.94 19.72
CA ALA A 837 11.34 37.78 19.99
C ALA A 837 12.60 36.95 20.30
N LYS A 838 13.73 37.37 19.73
CA LYS A 838 15.08 36.87 20.04
C LYS A 838 15.90 38.03 20.60
N ILE A 839 16.42 37.88 21.81
CA ILE A 839 17.15 38.91 22.55
C ILE A 839 18.56 38.41 22.82
N GLU A 840 19.53 38.90 22.05
CA GLU A 840 20.95 38.54 22.21
C GLU A 840 21.61 39.44 23.27
N GLY A 841 22.32 38.82 24.20
CA GLY A 841 23.00 39.50 25.32
C GLY A 841 22.22 39.50 26.64
N ALA A 842 20.95 39.07 26.66
CA ALA A 842 20.11 39.04 27.86
C ALA A 842 19.82 37.60 28.32
N THR A 843 19.69 37.41 29.63
CA THR A 843 19.11 36.19 30.21
C THR A 843 17.58 36.25 30.15
N TYR A 844 16.93 35.09 30.12
CA TYR A 844 15.46 35.01 30.12
C TYR A 844 14.86 35.65 31.38
N ALA A 845 15.53 35.56 32.53
CA ALA A 845 15.08 36.20 33.77
C ALA A 845 15.05 37.74 33.70
N GLN A 846 15.93 38.36 32.91
CA GLN A 846 15.92 39.81 32.67
C GLN A 846 14.79 40.22 31.71
N VAL A 847 14.38 39.32 30.83
CA VAL A 847 13.38 39.57 29.78
C VAL A 847 11.96 39.26 30.25
N SER A 848 11.77 38.17 31.01
CA SER A 848 10.46 37.61 31.35
C SER A 848 9.48 38.57 32.04
N PRO A 849 9.89 39.57 32.85
CA PRO A 849 8.94 40.53 33.42
C PRO A 849 8.22 41.40 32.38
N TYR A 850 8.74 41.48 31.15
CA TYR A 850 8.27 42.42 30.12
C TYR A 850 7.54 41.73 28.95
N ILE A 851 7.35 40.41 28.97
CA ILE A 851 6.86 39.66 27.79
C ILE A 851 5.34 39.56 27.71
N GLN A 852 4.61 39.74 28.81
CA GLN A 852 3.18 39.44 28.86
C GLN A 852 2.38 40.16 27.78
N ALA A 853 2.64 41.47 27.58
CA ALA A 853 1.93 42.27 26.57
C ALA A 853 2.14 41.78 25.13
N ILE A 854 3.34 41.31 24.78
CA ILE A 854 3.62 40.80 23.42
C ILE A 854 3.06 39.39 23.23
N VAL A 855 3.01 38.58 24.29
CA VAL A 855 2.37 37.26 24.28
C VAL A 855 0.86 37.39 24.10
N ASP A 856 0.20 38.23 24.90
CA ASP A 856 -1.25 38.47 24.81
C ASP A 856 -1.64 39.06 23.45
N ALA A 857 -0.86 40.01 22.94
CA ALA A 857 -1.09 40.57 21.62
C ALA A 857 -0.91 39.53 20.51
N SER A 858 0.02 38.57 20.64
CA SER A 858 0.19 37.49 19.66
C SER A 858 -0.98 36.51 19.66
N ILE A 859 -1.61 36.28 20.81
CA ILE A 859 -2.83 35.47 20.92
C ILE A 859 -4.02 36.19 20.26
N ALA A 860 -4.16 37.49 20.51
CA ALA A 860 -5.22 38.31 19.90
C ALA A 860 -5.06 38.40 18.37
N ASP A 861 -3.83 38.48 17.87
CA ASP A 861 -3.48 38.43 16.45
C ASP A 861 -3.83 37.08 15.81
N ALA A 862 -3.49 35.97 16.47
CA ALA A 862 -3.86 34.63 16.01
C ALA A 862 -5.38 34.42 15.92
N GLN A 863 -6.13 34.97 16.89
CA GLN A 863 -7.59 34.93 16.93
C GLN A 863 -8.24 35.77 15.83
N ASN A 864 -7.63 36.90 15.49
CA ASN A 864 -8.10 37.78 14.45
C ASN A 864 -6.90 38.53 13.83
N PRO A 865 -6.48 38.16 12.60
CA PRO A 865 -5.33 38.77 11.92
C PRO A 865 -5.42 40.29 11.72
N ASP A 866 -6.60 40.90 11.85
CA ASP A 866 -6.75 42.37 11.84
C ASP A 866 -6.03 43.04 13.03
N ASN A 867 -5.67 42.28 14.07
CA ASN A 867 -4.95 42.75 15.24
C ASN A 867 -3.43 42.85 15.05
N GLU A 868 -2.88 42.50 13.88
CA GLU A 868 -1.42 42.50 13.67
C GLU A 868 -0.80 43.87 13.96
N SER A 869 -1.49 44.96 13.62
CA SER A 869 -1.02 46.31 13.93
C SER A 869 -0.86 46.56 15.44
N ALA A 870 -1.70 45.96 16.28
CA ALA A 870 -1.60 46.06 17.72
C ALA A 870 -0.42 45.23 18.25
N LEU A 871 -0.20 44.03 17.70
CA LEU A 871 0.97 43.20 18.01
C LEU A 871 2.27 43.89 17.64
N LEU A 872 2.36 44.47 16.44
CA LEU A 872 3.53 45.24 16.00
C LEU A 872 3.82 46.41 16.95
N THR A 873 2.78 47.11 17.41
CA THR A 873 2.91 48.19 18.39
C THR A 873 3.45 47.67 19.73
N ALA A 874 2.94 46.54 20.21
CA ALA A 874 3.43 45.90 21.44
C ALA A 874 4.90 45.47 21.31
N LEU A 875 5.30 44.89 20.18
CA LEU A 875 6.69 44.49 19.90
C LEU A 875 7.63 45.70 19.81
N ASP A 876 7.20 46.78 19.16
CA ASP A 876 7.99 48.02 19.09
C ASP A 876 8.15 48.67 20.47
N ASN A 877 7.13 48.62 21.32
CA ASN A 877 7.22 49.08 22.71
C ASN A 877 8.14 48.19 23.54
N PHE A 878 8.04 46.87 23.38
CA PHE A 878 8.92 45.90 24.03
C PHE A 878 10.40 46.20 23.71
N ARG A 879 10.72 46.43 22.43
CA ARG A 879 12.07 46.81 21.97
C ARG A 879 12.58 48.12 22.58
N LYS A 880 11.67 49.05 22.90
CA LYS A 880 11.98 50.36 23.50
C LYS A 880 11.98 50.34 25.03
N THR A 881 11.68 49.20 25.66
CA THR A 881 11.67 49.07 27.12
C THR A 881 13.02 49.51 27.69
N ALA A 882 13.01 50.43 28.66
CA ALA A 882 14.23 51.03 29.19
C ALA A 882 15.24 50.00 29.72
N ALA A 883 14.76 48.89 30.28
CA ALA A 883 15.57 47.78 30.77
C ALA A 883 16.15 46.87 29.67
N LEU A 884 15.64 46.95 28.43
CA LEU A 884 16.03 46.08 27.32
C LEU A 884 16.70 46.80 26.15
N LYS A 885 16.72 48.14 26.16
CA LYS A 885 17.19 49.00 25.05
C LYS A 885 18.64 48.74 24.60
N ASP A 886 19.47 48.19 25.47
CA ASP A 886 20.90 47.95 25.20
C ASP A 886 21.16 46.54 24.60
N PHE A 887 20.13 45.71 24.44
CA PHE A 887 20.22 44.38 23.82
C PHE A 887 19.85 44.39 22.34
N GLN A 888 20.37 43.41 21.59
CA GLN A 888 20.00 43.22 20.19
C GLN A 888 18.70 42.41 20.11
N ILE A 889 17.60 43.06 19.73
CA ILE A 889 16.27 42.46 19.72
C ILE A 889 15.78 42.33 18.28
N THR A 890 15.54 41.08 17.86
CA THR A 890 14.80 40.75 16.63
C THR A 890 13.39 40.33 17.01
N THR A 891 12.38 40.83 16.31
CA THR A 891 10.97 40.45 16.51
C THR A 891 10.36 39.92 15.23
N ILE A 892 9.45 38.97 15.34
CA ILE A 892 8.84 38.25 14.21
C ILE A 892 7.34 38.07 14.50
N THR A 893 6.50 38.31 13.50
CA THR A 893 5.05 38.02 13.53
C THR A 893 4.71 36.96 12.49
N TYR A 894 3.58 36.27 12.69
CA TYR A 894 3.19 35.12 11.87
C TYR A 894 1.68 35.07 11.67
N ASP A 895 1.29 34.52 10.53
CA ASP A 895 -0.01 33.88 10.34
C ASP A 895 0.17 32.39 10.67
N PRO A 896 -0.42 31.85 11.76
CA PRO A 896 -0.26 30.44 12.14
C PRO A 896 -0.59 29.47 11.00
N LEU A 897 0.22 28.42 10.83
CA LEU A 897 0.16 27.44 9.74
C LEU A 897 0.36 27.98 8.31
N ILE A 898 0.64 29.29 8.14
CA ILE A 898 0.92 29.92 6.84
C ILE A 898 2.39 30.34 6.75
N GLY A 899 2.86 31.17 7.69
CA GLY A 899 4.25 31.60 7.75
C GLY A 899 4.46 32.97 8.39
N MET A 900 5.69 33.47 8.33
CA MET A 900 6.04 34.79 8.86
C MET A 900 5.30 35.90 8.11
N THR A 901 4.76 36.89 8.81
CA THR A 901 4.13 38.08 8.22
C THR A 901 5.07 39.29 8.32
N THR A 902 5.85 39.42 9.39
CA THR A 902 6.91 40.43 9.47
C THR A 902 8.19 39.95 10.15
N THR A 903 9.31 40.59 9.82
CA THR A 903 10.56 40.47 10.57
C THR A 903 11.13 41.86 10.82
N THR A 904 11.37 42.20 12.08
CA THR A 904 12.01 43.46 12.48
C THR A 904 13.37 43.15 13.13
N PRO A 905 14.49 43.27 12.40
CA PRO A 905 15.84 43.09 12.94
C PRO A 905 16.24 44.21 13.91
N PRO A 906 17.40 44.12 14.59
CA PRO A 906 17.81 45.08 15.61
C PRO A 906 17.91 46.53 15.09
N ASN A 907 18.28 46.71 13.83
CA ASN A 907 18.35 48.02 13.19
C ASN A 907 16.96 48.68 12.96
N GLY A 908 15.86 47.96 13.17
CA GLY A 908 14.49 48.45 13.03
C GLY A 908 13.90 48.44 11.61
N ILE A 909 14.64 48.00 10.59
CA ILE A 909 14.15 47.98 9.21
C ILE A 909 13.30 46.72 8.97
N ARG A 910 11.97 46.89 9.04
CA ARG A 910 11.00 45.80 8.92
C ARG A 910 10.84 45.31 7.47
N ALA A 911 10.82 43.99 7.30
CA ALA A 911 10.35 43.30 6.11
C ALA A 911 8.95 42.73 6.35
N ILE A 912 8.08 42.79 5.34
CA ILE A 912 6.69 42.32 5.36
C ILE A 912 6.50 41.26 4.27
N TYR A 913 5.94 40.13 4.63
CA TYR A 913 5.71 38.97 3.78
C TYR A 913 4.22 38.87 3.45
N LYS A 914 3.89 38.70 2.17
CA LYS A 914 2.50 38.63 1.69
C LYS A 914 2.25 37.30 0.99
N TYR A 915 1.12 36.68 1.27
CA TYR A 915 0.74 35.37 0.75
C TYR A 915 -0.48 35.44 -0.19
N ASP A 916 -0.56 34.51 -1.14
CA ASP A 916 -1.74 34.34 -2.00
C ASP A 916 -2.86 33.55 -1.30
N ALA A 917 -3.98 33.32 -1.98
CA ALA A 917 -5.12 32.57 -1.41
C ALA A 917 -4.79 31.09 -1.08
N ASN A 918 -3.77 30.51 -1.73
CA ASN A 918 -3.28 29.16 -1.46
C ASN A 918 -2.18 29.14 -0.39
N ASN A 919 -1.99 30.25 0.35
CA ASN A 919 -0.99 30.41 1.40
C ASN A 919 0.45 30.26 0.89
N ARG A 920 0.72 30.65 -0.35
CA ARG A 920 2.07 30.67 -0.93
C ARG A 920 2.64 32.09 -0.88
N LEU A 921 3.93 32.21 -0.56
CA LEU A 921 4.61 33.51 -0.48
C LEU A 921 4.58 34.21 -1.84
N GLN A 922 3.91 35.35 -1.93
CA GLN A 922 3.75 36.11 -3.16
C GLN A 922 4.77 37.26 -3.26
N LYS A 923 4.96 38.01 -2.16
CA LYS A 923 5.84 39.20 -2.13
C LYS A 923 6.51 39.36 -0.79
N ILE A 924 7.71 39.95 -0.82
CA ILE A 924 8.38 40.53 0.35
C ILE A 924 8.56 42.02 0.05
N VAL A 925 8.07 42.88 0.94
CA VAL A 925 8.16 44.34 0.82
C VAL A 925 8.80 44.96 2.06
N ASP A 926 9.36 46.16 1.93
CA ASP A 926 9.82 46.94 3.08
C ASP A 926 8.66 47.73 3.73
N MET A 927 8.95 48.47 4.81
CA MET A 927 7.98 49.31 5.52
C MET A 927 7.36 50.44 4.68
N ASN A 928 7.98 50.80 3.55
CA ASN A 928 7.49 51.82 2.62
C ASN A 928 6.66 51.21 1.47
N GLY A 929 6.49 49.88 1.46
CA GLY A 929 5.80 49.14 0.41
C GLY A 929 6.67 48.86 -0.83
N VAL A 930 7.98 49.13 -0.78
CA VAL A 930 8.90 48.81 -1.87
C VAL A 930 9.09 47.30 -1.93
N THR A 931 8.90 46.71 -3.12
CA THR A 931 9.07 45.27 -3.32
C THR A 931 10.55 44.90 -3.28
N LEU A 932 10.92 44.06 -2.32
CA LEU A 932 12.25 43.48 -2.17
C LEU A 932 12.39 42.20 -2.98
N LYS A 933 11.34 41.36 -2.97
CA LYS A 933 11.24 40.12 -3.76
C LYS A 933 9.79 39.85 -4.15
N GLU A 934 9.59 39.25 -5.32
CA GLU A 934 8.28 38.82 -5.82
C GLU A 934 8.38 37.42 -6.42
N TYR A 935 7.36 36.60 -6.19
CA TYR A 935 7.28 35.22 -6.64
C TYR A 935 6.06 35.03 -7.54
N GLN A 936 6.26 34.40 -8.69
CA GLN A 936 5.20 34.02 -9.61
C GLN A 936 5.16 32.50 -9.77
N TYR A 937 3.98 31.93 -9.56
CA TYR A 937 3.77 30.48 -9.63
C TYR A 937 3.04 30.13 -10.93
N ASN A 938 3.82 29.77 -11.95
CA ASN A 938 3.29 29.35 -13.24
C ASN A 938 3.16 27.83 -13.28
N TYR A 939 1.97 27.33 -13.62
CA TYR A 939 1.80 25.91 -13.95
C TYR A 939 2.21 25.72 -15.41
N LYS A 940 3.08 24.74 -15.66
CA LYS A 940 3.39 24.33 -17.03
C LYS A 940 2.16 23.62 -17.59
N ASN A 941 1.51 24.27 -18.55
CA ASN A 941 0.44 23.69 -19.36
C ASN A 941 0.99 22.63 -20.31
#